data_AF-A0A2M8F511-F1
#
_entry.id   AF-A0A2M8F511-F1
#
_cell.length_a   1.000
_cell.length_b   1.000
_cell.length_c   1.000
_cell.angle_alpha   90.00
_cell.angle_beta   90.00
_cell.angle_gamma   90.00
#
_symmetry.space_group_name_H-M   'P 1'
#
loop_
_entity.id
_entity.type
_entity.pdbx_description
1 polymer ?
#
loop_
_entity_poly.entity_id
_entity_poly.type
_entity_poly.pdbx_seq_one_letter_code
_entity_poly.pdbx_strand_id
1 'polypeptide(L)'
;LNNIDKIIDEKLIAAFPKAETYIKKIKKDRTSGLFDFEITREQIDSLFASKEGTTYDEYRKADKKKIVLEILRNNFSDTFNFNEEADYLVNRIGELFGKTPKRKDFKGVDKMVYELTKLEPFFYKTSFNAVKQNSNDTKIKALFQIYSKDFSPDKNPNSKKNLHTLYFEELFSKENEENPIFKLSGGAEVFFRKKIDDYKIDQWEKKSLKNPKTDKLPNKKRRFTENQILFHLPIALNNINDGGSVNRKVHEYIQENEEVKIIGIDRGEKELAYYCLLDQSRAIVDGPKTLNIVGSNILKNKEGVEKKQSVNYRDKLDIKEKERMMARRSWTKIEGMKDLKAGYISNVVNEIARMMVDNNAFVCFEELNHGFKKDRSIRIEKGVYQRLENALVDKLSYLVLKKTLEGVRNALQLTPKNKAIKYWGNQMGAIFYTDAKFTSKTCPHCGFRRRGVEPMKKAKEIKEKFAKDQLKIFFEKSKDRFRIEYFWKVEAFDFSCENLYGKGKMEVIYSDVERNSSNNGSLKDIFKDYLQEDIELFSLVQNDAKFRYVDFGKVFNSLVWLRHTVERDSEMFDCISCPKCHFSTMSLKARKIKDGDANGAYNIARRGLMIYEKIRSEQLKKKMNTKDGIASKDLKINLKEWDEETYKQWDKMDWEVSGNIRGL
;
A
#
# COMPACT_ATOMS: atom_id res chain seq x y z
N LEU A 1 -24.89 -19.44 41.65
CA LEU A 1 -24.29 -19.47 40.30
C LEU A 1 -24.49 -18.14 39.58
N ASN A 2 -25.72 -17.70 39.26
CA ASN A 2 -25.96 -16.42 38.53
C ASN A 2 -25.41 -15.13 39.20
N ASN A 3 -25.16 -15.12 40.51
CA ASN A 3 -24.67 -13.93 41.23
C ASN A 3 -23.13 -13.81 41.24
N ILE A 4 -22.41 -14.93 41.10
CA ILE A 4 -20.93 -14.94 41.13
C ILE A 4 -20.38 -14.52 39.75
N ASP A 5 -20.95 -15.07 38.67
CA ASP A 5 -20.60 -14.70 37.29
C ASP A 5 -20.78 -13.18 37.09
N LYS A 6 -21.89 -12.62 37.59
CA LYS A 6 -22.19 -11.19 37.51
C LYS A 6 -21.16 -10.32 38.24
N ILE A 7 -20.75 -10.72 39.45
CA ILE A 7 -19.74 -9.99 40.23
C ILE A 7 -18.35 -10.06 39.57
N ILE A 8 -17.99 -11.19 38.98
CA ILE A 8 -16.71 -11.34 38.26
C ILE A 8 -16.70 -10.50 36.99
N ASP A 9 -17.79 -10.51 36.23
CA ASP A 9 -17.95 -9.65 35.05
C ASP A 9 -17.90 -8.17 35.42
N GLU A 10 -18.60 -7.75 36.48
CA GLU A 10 -18.57 -6.37 36.98
C GLU A 10 -17.15 -5.96 37.40
N LYS A 11 -16.39 -6.84 38.07
CA LYS A 11 -14.99 -6.57 38.44
C LYS A 11 -14.06 -6.54 37.25
N LEU A 12 -14.23 -7.43 36.26
CA LEU A 12 -13.45 -7.45 35.03
C LEU A 12 -13.75 -6.24 34.14
N ILE A 13 -15.01 -5.82 34.04
CA ILE A 13 -15.43 -4.64 33.28
C ILE A 13 -14.96 -3.37 34.00
N ALA A 14 -15.01 -3.33 35.34
CA ALA A 14 -14.50 -2.20 36.12
C ALA A 14 -12.98 -2.06 36.00
N ALA A 15 -12.23 -3.16 36.01
CA ALA A 15 -10.78 -3.16 35.83
C ALA A 15 -10.38 -2.95 34.36
N PHE A 16 -11.17 -3.48 33.41
CA PHE A 16 -10.88 -3.46 31.98
C PHE A 16 -12.16 -3.20 31.16
N PRO A 17 -12.56 -1.94 30.97
CA PRO A 17 -13.82 -1.61 30.28
C PRO A 17 -13.96 -2.24 28.88
N LYS A 18 -12.84 -2.38 28.14
CA LYS A 18 -12.81 -3.01 26.81
C LYS A 18 -13.12 -4.52 26.82
N ALA A 19 -13.03 -5.19 27.96
CA ALA A 19 -13.37 -6.61 28.08
C ALA A 19 -14.89 -6.85 27.96
N GLU A 20 -15.73 -5.82 28.21
CA GLU A 20 -17.19 -5.93 28.17
C GLU A 20 -17.72 -6.50 26.85
N THR A 21 -17.21 -6.01 25.70
CA THR A 21 -17.66 -6.46 24.38
C THR A 21 -17.31 -7.93 24.12
N TYR A 22 -16.14 -8.39 24.60
CA TYR A 22 -15.75 -9.80 24.51
C TYR A 22 -16.59 -10.67 25.43
N ILE A 23 -16.80 -10.23 26.66
CA ILE A 23 -17.65 -10.92 27.64
C ILE A 23 -19.08 -11.05 27.09
N LYS A 24 -19.64 -9.98 26.50
CA LYS A 24 -20.96 -10.01 25.82
C LYS A 24 -20.99 -10.99 24.65
N LYS A 25 -19.94 -11.03 23.81
CA LYS A 25 -19.83 -11.96 22.68
C LYS A 25 -19.76 -13.42 23.14
N ILE A 26 -18.92 -13.71 24.14
CA ILE A 26 -18.79 -15.04 24.76
C ILE A 26 -20.15 -15.49 25.32
N LYS A 27 -20.89 -14.60 25.98
CA LYS A 27 -22.25 -14.88 26.51
C LYS A 27 -23.31 -15.06 25.43
N LYS A 28 -23.23 -14.33 24.31
CA LYS A 28 -24.15 -14.51 23.17
C LYS A 28 -23.95 -15.87 22.51
N ASP A 29 -22.70 -16.28 22.29
CA ASP A 29 -22.39 -17.61 21.76
C ASP A 29 -22.85 -18.72 22.75
N ARG A 30 -22.88 -18.43 24.06
CA ARG A 30 -23.36 -19.34 25.12
C ARG A 30 -24.86 -19.61 25.03
N THR A 31 -25.65 -18.63 24.60
CA THR A 31 -27.10 -18.76 24.47
C THR A 31 -27.55 -19.39 23.15
N SER A 32 -26.67 -19.49 22.15
CA SER A 32 -26.98 -20.07 20.83
C SER A 32 -26.67 -21.57 20.68
N GLY A 33 -26.39 -22.29 21.78
CA GLY A 33 -26.10 -23.73 21.74
C GLY A 33 -24.77 -24.13 21.07
N LEU A 34 -23.86 -23.18 20.80
CA LEU A 34 -22.60 -23.43 20.09
C LEU A 34 -21.49 -24.05 20.97
N PHE A 35 -21.85 -24.51 22.16
CA PHE A 35 -20.97 -25.00 23.21
C PHE A 35 -21.45 -26.38 23.71
N ASP A 36 -21.81 -27.28 22.80
CA ASP A 36 -22.12 -28.66 23.18
C ASP A 36 -20.88 -29.53 23.05
N PHE A 37 -20.62 -30.29 24.12
CA PHE A 37 -19.30 -30.77 24.53
C PHE A 37 -19.14 -32.39 24.47
N GLU A 38 -18.14 -33.10 23.82
CA GLU A 38 -17.58 -34.49 23.92
C GLU A 38 -16.02 -34.77 23.67
N ILE A 39 -15.27 -35.37 24.65
CA ILE A 39 -13.91 -36.00 24.55
C ILE A 39 -14.15 -37.49 24.35
N THR A 40 -13.47 -38.17 23.42
CA THR A 40 -13.85 -39.55 23.06
C THR A 40 -13.29 -40.59 24.03
N ARG A 41 -14.03 -41.69 24.17
CA ARG A 41 -13.62 -42.85 24.98
C ARG A 41 -12.27 -43.41 24.51
N GLU A 42 -12.01 -43.38 23.21
CA GLU A 42 -10.75 -43.81 22.57
C GLU A 42 -9.54 -42.99 23.04
N GLN A 43 -9.68 -41.67 23.25
CA GLN A 43 -8.57 -40.85 23.75
C GLN A 43 -8.22 -41.18 25.20
N ILE A 44 -9.23 -41.48 26.02
CA ILE A 44 -9.04 -41.93 27.41
C ILE A 44 -8.42 -43.32 27.45
N ASP A 45 -8.92 -44.23 26.61
CA ASP A 45 -8.44 -45.60 26.53
C ASP A 45 -7.00 -45.67 25.96
N SER A 46 -6.64 -44.78 25.03
CA SER A 46 -5.26 -44.63 24.52
C SER A 46 -4.29 -44.10 25.58
N LEU A 47 -4.70 -43.13 26.39
CA LEU A 47 -3.93 -42.65 27.54
C LEU A 47 -3.76 -43.73 28.60
N PHE A 48 -4.82 -44.49 28.89
CA PHE A 48 -4.75 -45.63 29.80
C PHE A 48 -3.80 -46.72 29.30
N ALA A 49 -3.84 -47.04 27.99
CA ALA A 49 -2.96 -48.04 27.39
C ALA A 49 -1.46 -47.71 27.53
N SER A 50 -1.12 -46.44 27.78
CA SER A 50 0.27 -45.98 28.02
C SER A 50 0.72 -46.02 29.49
N LYS A 51 -0.14 -46.46 30.43
CA LYS A 51 0.14 -46.51 31.87
C LYS A 51 0.40 -47.95 32.33
N GLU A 52 1.63 -48.28 32.69
CA GLU A 52 1.96 -49.57 33.30
C GLU A 52 1.60 -49.59 34.80
N GLY A 53 1.07 -50.72 35.28
CA GLY A 53 0.86 -50.98 36.71
C GLY A 53 -0.36 -50.31 37.38
N THR A 54 -1.27 -49.69 36.62
CA THR A 54 -2.54 -49.14 37.14
C THR A 54 -3.72 -49.83 36.46
N THR A 55 -4.71 -50.33 37.20
CA THR A 55 -5.91 -50.93 36.58
C THR A 55 -6.85 -49.87 36.00
N TYR A 56 -7.67 -50.23 35.01
CA TYR A 56 -8.62 -49.27 34.40
C TYR A 56 -9.57 -48.67 35.44
N ASP A 57 -9.98 -49.46 36.43
CA ASP A 57 -10.86 -49.02 37.51
C ASP A 57 -10.16 -48.10 38.52
N GLU A 58 -8.87 -48.28 38.78
CA GLU A 58 -8.05 -47.36 39.58
C GLU A 58 -7.78 -46.05 38.83
N TYR A 59 -7.44 -46.12 37.54
CA TYR A 59 -7.25 -44.94 36.68
C TYR A 59 -8.55 -44.14 36.56
N ARG A 60 -9.70 -44.84 36.44
CA ARG A 60 -11.06 -44.28 36.47
C ARG A 60 -11.44 -43.62 37.79
N LYS A 61 -10.85 -44.04 38.91
CA LYS A 61 -11.08 -43.51 40.27
C LYS A 61 -10.08 -42.42 40.67
N ALA A 62 -8.96 -42.27 39.96
CA ALA A 62 -7.99 -41.19 40.16
C ALA A 62 -8.63 -39.81 40.00
N ASP A 63 -8.01 -38.78 40.60
CA ASP A 63 -8.53 -37.41 40.61
C ASP A 63 -8.84 -36.95 39.17
N LYS A 64 -10.13 -36.75 38.89
CA LYS A 64 -10.67 -36.44 37.56
C LYS A 64 -10.02 -35.19 36.97
N LYS A 65 -9.56 -34.27 37.83
CA LYS A 65 -8.81 -33.07 37.43
C LYS A 65 -7.48 -33.44 36.75
N LYS A 66 -6.80 -34.47 37.25
CA LYS A 66 -5.47 -34.91 36.80
C LYS A 66 -5.51 -35.54 35.40
N ILE A 67 -6.54 -36.34 35.12
CA ILE A 67 -6.73 -36.99 33.80
C ILE A 67 -7.06 -35.95 32.72
N VAL A 68 -7.93 -34.99 33.04
CA VAL A 68 -8.27 -33.88 32.12
C VAL A 68 -7.04 -33.01 31.83
N LEU A 69 -6.25 -32.70 32.85
CA LEU A 69 -4.98 -31.98 32.69
C LEU A 69 -3.98 -32.72 31.81
N GLU A 70 -3.92 -34.04 31.90
CA GLU A 70 -3.01 -34.88 31.10
C GLU A 70 -3.43 -34.93 29.62
N ILE A 71 -4.74 -34.99 29.34
CA ILE A 71 -5.28 -34.89 27.97
C ILE A 71 -5.02 -33.51 27.37
N LEU A 72 -5.27 -32.44 28.13
CA LEU A 72 -5.00 -31.06 27.70
C LEU A 72 -3.50 -30.84 27.46
N ARG A 73 -2.64 -31.37 28.33
CA ARG A 73 -1.18 -31.36 28.16
C ARG A 73 -0.76 -32.03 26.86
N ASN A 74 -1.23 -33.24 26.60
CA ASN A 74 -0.81 -34.00 25.42
C ASN A 74 -1.31 -33.39 24.11
N ASN A 75 -2.49 -32.77 24.10
CA ASN A 75 -3.07 -32.20 22.87
C ASN A 75 -2.58 -30.77 22.58
N PHE A 76 -2.14 -30.03 23.59
CA PHE A 76 -1.80 -28.62 23.45
C PHE A 76 -0.41 -28.26 23.99
N SER A 77 0.47 -29.22 24.28
CA SER A 77 1.85 -28.98 24.78
C SER A 77 2.66 -28.05 23.87
N ASP A 78 2.36 -28.08 22.58
CA ASP A 78 3.02 -27.25 21.57
C ASP A 78 2.47 -25.81 21.55
N THR A 79 1.35 -25.57 22.25
CA THR A 79 0.63 -24.29 22.34
C THR A 79 0.76 -23.63 23.72
N PHE A 80 0.86 -24.40 24.81
CA PHE A 80 0.99 -23.88 26.18
C PHE A 80 2.15 -24.54 26.94
N ASN A 81 2.81 -23.77 27.80
CA ASN A 81 3.71 -24.32 28.82
C ASN A 81 2.91 -24.75 30.06
N PHE A 82 2.38 -25.97 30.02
CA PHE A 82 1.55 -26.53 31.10
C PHE A 82 2.31 -26.81 32.42
N ASN A 83 3.62 -26.62 32.48
CA ASN A 83 4.38 -26.72 33.72
C ASN A 83 4.25 -25.46 34.59
N GLU A 84 3.96 -24.30 34.00
CA GLU A 84 3.84 -23.02 34.72
C GLU A 84 2.40 -22.46 34.73
N GLU A 85 1.60 -22.71 33.68
CA GLU A 85 0.31 -21.99 33.46
C GLU A 85 -0.94 -22.88 33.60
N ALA A 86 -0.79 -24.20 33.73
CA ALA A 86 -1.89 -25.16 33.70
C ALA A 86 -2.85 -25.04 34.88
N ASP A 87 -2.31 -24.94 36.10
CA ASP A 87 -3.13 -24.79 37.31
C ASP A 87 -3.81 -23.42 37.35
N TYR A 88 -3.16 -22.37 36.82
CA TYR A 88 -3.76 -21.06 36.68
C TYR A 88 -4.97 -21.09 35.74
N LEU A 89 -4.82 -21.65 34.53
CA LEU A 89 -5.89 -21.77 33.54
C LEU A 89 -7.05 -22.64 34.06
N VAL A 90 -6.78 -23.78 34.69
CA VAL A 90 -7.82 -24.68 35.20
C VAL A 90 -8.51 -24.13 36.44
N ASN A 91 -7.79 -23.50 37.36
CA ASN A 91 -8.41 -22.82 38.51
C ASN A 91 -9.26 -21.64 38.02
N ARG A 92 -8.81 -20.89 37.01
CA ARG A 92 -9.57 -19.77 36.44
C ARG A 92 -10.80 -20.22 35.65
N ILE A 93 -10.74 -21.36 34.95
CA ILE A 93 -11.89 -22.04 34.34
C ILE A 93 -12.88 -22.48 35.43
N GLY A 94 -12.39 -23.06 36.53
CA GLY A 94 -13.21 -23.41 37.68
C GLY A 94 -13.89 -22.21 38.33
N GLU A 95 -13.17 -21.09 38.45
CA GLU A 95 -13.64 -19.81 39.01
C GLU A 95 -14.66 -19.10 38.11
N LEU A 96 -14.43 -19.07 36.78
CA LEU A 96 -15.29 -18.39 35.81
C LEU A 96 -16.58 -19.16 35.47
N PHE A 97 -16.56 -20.49 35.55
CA PHE A 97 -17.68 -21.33 35.11
C PHE A 97 -18.37 -22.10 36.26
N GLY A 98 -17.91 -21.92 37.50
CA GLY A 98 -18.57 -22.39 38.72
C GLY A 98 -18.70 -23.92 38.87
N LYS A 99 -18.05 -24.71 38.00
CA LYS A 99 -18.01 -26.19 38.05
C LYS A 99 -16.70 -26.72 37.49
N THR A 100 -16.10 -27.70 38.18
CA THR A 100 -15.07 -28.56 37.59
C THR A 100 -15.74 -29.51 36.58
N PRO A 101 -15.20 -29.65 35.36
CA PRO A 101 -15.78 -30.50 34.32
C PRO A 101 -16.08 -31.94 34.81
N LYS A 102 -17.35 -32.38 34.77
CA LYS A 102 -17.80 -33.74 35.13
C LYS A 102 -17.94 -34.64 33.90
N ARG A 103 -17.52 -35.91 34.07
CA ARG A 103 -17.39 -37.08 33.17
C ARG A 103 -18.37 -37.32 31.98
N LYS A 104 -19.36 -36.48 31.70
CA LYS A 104 -20.34 -36.74 30.63
C LYS A 104 -20.43 -35.68 29.52
N ASP A 105 -19.71 -34.55 29.57
CA ASP A 105 -19.95 -33.42 28.64
C ASP A 105 -18.65 -32.68 28.17
N PHE A 106 -17.90 -32.99 27.05
CA PHE A 106 -16.58 -32.30 26.66
C PHE A 106 -16.08 -31.98 25.17
N LYS A 107 -16.61 -31.06 24.31
CA LYS A 107 -16.48 -30.86 22.79
C LYS A 107 -16.36 -29.36 22.64
N GLY A 108 -15.32 -28.90 21.96
CA GLY A 108 -15.08 -27.46 21.83
C GLY A 108 -14.16 -26.91 22.92
N VAL A 109 -13.32 -27.76 23.51
CA VAL A 109 -12.15 -27.34 24.30
C VAL A 109 -11.33 -26.31 23.52
N ASP A 110 -11.13 -26.50 22.22
CA ASP A 110 -10.43 -25.57 21.33
C ASP A 110 -11.09 -24.18 21.31
N LYS A 111 -12.43 -24.11 21.23
CA LYS A 111 -13.16 -22.85 21.19
C LYS A 111 -13.15 -22.16 22.55
N MET A 112 -13.26 -22.89 23.65
CA MET A 112 -13.19 -22.33 25.01
C MET A 112 -11.79 -21.78 25.33
N VAL A 113 -10.75 -22.56 25.04
CA VAL A 113 -9.35 -22.12 25.17
C VAL A 113 -9.08 -20.94 24.21
N TYR A 114 -9.66 -20.95 23.00
CA TYR A 114 -9.62 -19.81 22.09
C TYR A 114 -10.34 -18.56 22.60
N GLU A 115 -11.48 -18.67 23.30
CA GLU A 115 -12.14 -17.52 23.91
C GLU A 115 -11.41 -17.04 25.18
N LEU A 116 -10.79 -17.93 25.96
CA LEU A 116 -9.96 -17.57 27.12
C LEU A 116 -8.63 -16.90 26.71
N THR A 117 -8.02 -17.32 25.61
CA THR A 117 -6.84 -16.65 25.03
C THR A 117 -7.17 -15.24 24.55
N LYS A 118 -8.42 -14.92 24.21
CA LYS A 118 -8.83 -13.52 23.99
C LYS A 118 -8.87 -12.68 25.27
N LEU A 119 -8.96 -13.33 26.44
CA LEU A 119 -8.90 -12.68 27.74
C LEU A 119 -7.47 -12.60 28.30
N GLU A 120 -6.55 -13.46 27.85
CA GLU A 120 -5.12 -13.46 28.24
C GLU A 120 -4.47 -12.06 28.20
N PRO A 121 -4.71 -11.22 27.18
CA PRO A 121 -4.15 -9.86 27.13
C PRO A 121 -4.49 -8.98 28.34
N PHE A 122 -5.65 -9.19 28.97
CA PHE A 122 -6.12 -8.40 30.11
C PHE A 122 -5.53 -8.86 31.44
N PHE A 123 -4.87 -10.02 31.49
CA PHE A 123 -4.19 -10.50 32.70
C PHE A 123 -2.73 -10.05 32.78
N TYR A 124 -2.23 -9.34 31.76
CA TYR A 124 -0.92 -8.73 31.79
C TYR A 124 -0.88 -7.56 32.77
N LYS A 125 -0.02 -7.65 33.79
CA LYS A 125 0.21 -6.58 34.76
C LYS A 125 1.70 -6.33 34.96
N THR A 126 2.08 -5.06 35.04
CA THR A 126 3.41 -4.61 35.46
C THR A 126 3.28 -3.86 36.79
N SER A 127 4.26 -4.01 37.68
CA SER A 127 4.33 -3.25 38.92
C SER A 127 5.78 -3.05 39.33
N PHE A 128 6.05 -1.96 40.03
CA PHE A 128 7.39 -1.63 40.51
C PHE A 128 7.41 -1.75 42.03
N ASN A 129 8.40 -2.49 42.53
CA ASN A 129 8.70 -2.55 43.95
C ASN A 129 9.89 -1.64 44.26
N ALA A 130 9.83 -0.93 45.39
CA ALA A 130 10.94 -0.11 45.85
C ALA A 130 12.13 -1.00 46.25
N VAL A 131 13.32 -0.67 45.76
CA VAL A 131 14.58 -1.34 46.11
C VAL A 131 15.55 -0.29 46.65
N LYS A 132 16.33 -0.62 47.70
CA LYS A 132 17.32 0.29 48.26
C LYS A 132 18.46 0.54 47.25
N GLN A 133 18.78 1.80 47.00
CA GLN A 133 19.74 2.24 45.97
C GLN A 133 21.19 1.84 46.27
N ASN A 134 21.54 1.63 47.55
CA ASN A 134 22.88 1.26 48.01
C ASN A 134 22.91 -0.16 48.57
N SER A 135 22.49 -1.15 47.80
CA SER A 135 22.77 -2.52 48.19
C SER A 135 24.23 -2.83 47.87
N ASN A 136 25.09 -2.98 48.89
CA ASN A 136 26.33 -3.75 48.80
C ASN A 136 26.03 -5.25 48.57
N ASP A 137 24.93 -5.56 47.87
CA ASP A 137 24.49 -6.90 47.58
C ASP A 137 25.46 -7.49 46.57
N THR A 138 26.38 -8.28 47.09
CA THR A 138 27.44 -8.97 46.35
C THR A 138 26.90 -9.92 45.29
N LYS A 139 25.59 -10.17 45.25
CA LYS A 139 24.89 -10.95 44.21
C LYS A 139 24.66 -10.16 42.91
N ILE A 140 24.54 -8.84 42.96
CA ILE A 140 24.38 -8.01 41.75
C ILE A 140 25.78 -7.78 41.15
N LYS A 141 26.13 -8.57 40.13
CA LYS A 141 27.45 -8.51 39.49
C LYS A 141 27.60 -7.40 38.45
N ALA A 142 26.49 -6.95 37.86
CA ALA A 142 26.48 -5.91 36.85
C ALA A 142 25.12 -5.20 36.78
N LEU A 143 25.15 -3.89 36.58
CA LEU A 143 23.98 -3.06 36.31
C LEU A 143 24.23 -2.28 35.03
N PHE A 144 23.28 -2.34 34.09
CA PHE A 144 23.37 -1.66 32.80
C PHE A 144 22.23 -0.67 32.66
N GLN A 145 22.55 0.56 32.24
CA GLN A 145 21.53 1.53 31.87
C GLN A 145 21.01 1.22 30.47
N ILE A 146 19.68 1.04 30.34
CA ILE A 146 19.03 1.02 29.03
C ILE A 146 19.06 2.44 28.47
N TYR A 147 19.78 2.65 27.37
CA TYR A 147 20.08 3.99 26.87
C TYR A 147 19.88 4.13 25.36
N SER A 148 19.44 5.32 24.96
CA SER A 148 19.38 5.80 23.58
C SER A 148 19.65 7.30 23.58
N LYS A 149 19.89 7.91 22.42
CA LYS A 149 20.09 9.37 22.32
C LYS A 149 18.94 10.20 22.90
N ASP A 150 17.74 9.61 23.03
CA ASP A 150 16.58 10.30 23.58
C ASP A 150 16.63 10.49 25.10
N PHE A 151 17.46 9.71 25.79
CA PHE A 151 17.71 9.81 27.24
C PHE A 151 18.95 10.63 27.56
N SER A 152 19.57 11.27 26.56
CA SER A 152 20.72 12.14 26.77
C SER A 152 20.28 13.40 27.52
N PRO A 153 21.03 13.84 28.56
CA PRO A 153 20.76 15.12 29.22
C PRO A 153 20.94 16.31 28.26
N ASP A 154 21.78 16.16 27.23
CA ASP A 154 22.05 17.18 26.22
C ASP A 154 21.02 17.20 25.08
N LYS A 155 19.98 16.37 25.16
CA LYS A 155 18.93 16.31 24.14
C LYS A 155 18.20 17.66 24.09
N ASN A 156 18.05 18.21 22.88
CA ASN A 156 17.21 19.38 22.66
C ASN A 156 15.77 19.09 23.13
N PRO A 157 15.21 19.83 24.11
CA PRO A 157 13.84 19.63 24.62
C PRO A 157 12.77 19.70 23.52
N ASN A 158 13.00 20.50 22.48
CA ASN A 158 12.06 20.67 21.36
C ASN A 158 12.14 19.52 20.34
N SER A 159 13.07 18.56 20.50
CA SER A 159 13.23 17.44 19.57
C SER A 159 12.33 16.26 19.92
N LYS A 160 11.59 15.77 18.92
CA LYS A 160 10.69 14.62 19.07
C LYS A 160 11.47 13.34 19.41
N LYS A 161 10.96 12.58 20.38
CA LYS A 161 11.47 11.24 20.73
C LYS A 161 11.34 10.27 19.55
N ASN A 162 12.23 9.29 19.48
CA ASN A 162 12.07 8.16 18.56
C ASN A 162 10.82 7.35 18.93
N LEU A 163 10.27 6.63 17.95
CA LEU A 163 9.07 5.83 18.16
C LEU A 163 9.28 4.74 19.22
N HIS A 164 10.43 4.06 19.16
CA HIS A 164 10.73 2.96 20.08
C HIS A 164 10.96 3.46 21.51
N THR A 165 11.41 4.70 21.68
CA THR A 165 11.49 5.32 23.01
C THR A 165 10.11 5.54 23.60
N LEU A 166 9.16 6.02 22.79
CA LEU A 166 7.76 6.17 23.21
C LEU A 166 7.16 4.81 23.58
N TYR A 167 7.38 3.76 22.78
CA TYR A 167 6.93 2.40 23.12
C TYR A 167 7.54 1.90 24.43
N PHE A 168 8.84 2.12 24.64
CA PHE A 168 9.51 1.68 25.85
C PHE A 168 8.98 2.40 27.11
N GLU A 169 8.75 3.71 27.02
CA GLU A 169 8.16 4.48 28.13
C GLU A 169 6.71 4.06 28.41
N GLU A 170 5.92 3.79 27.37
CA GLU A 170 4.52 3.35 27.50
C GLU A 170 4.36 1.93 28.05
N LEU A 171 5.37 1.05 27.98
CA LEU A 171 5.31 -0.27 28.63
C LEU A 171 5.03 -0.16 30.14
N PHE A 172 5.47 0.93 30.75
CA PHE A 172 5.48 1.17 32.19
C PHE A 172 4.62 2.36 32.59
N SER A 173 3.79 2.89 31.69
CA SER A 173 2.86 3.98 31.99
C SER A 173 1.66 3.47 32.80
N LYS A 174 1.08 4.33 33.63
CA LYS A 174 -0.14 3.98 34.39
C LYS A 174 -1.29 3.65 33.46
N GLU A 175 -1.39 4.36 32.34
CA GLU A 175 -2.46 4.18 31.37
C GLU A 175 -2.35 2.84 30.63
N ASN A 176 -1.13 2.33 30.42
CA ASN A 176 -0.93 0.99 29.89
C ASN A 176 -1.14 -0.11 30.96
N GLU A 177 -0.93 0.19 32.24
CA GLU A 177 -1.30 -0.72 33.34
C GLU A 177 -2.83 -0.90 33.43
N GLU A 178 -3.59 0.19 33.29
CA GLU A 178 -5.06 0.17 33.27
C GLU A 178 -5.63 -0.46 31.99
N ASN A 179 -4.96 -0.26 30.85
CA ASN A 179 -5.39 -0.77 29.55
C ASN A 179 -4.18 -1.29 28.76
N PRO A 180 -3.85 -2.59 28.88
CA PRO A 180 -2.62 -3.14 28.33
C PRO A 180 -2.65 -3.20 26.80
N ILE A 181 -2.13 -2.14 26.18
CA ILE A 181 -1.94 -2.01 24.73
C ILE A 181 -0.56 -2.54 24.34
N PHE A 182 0.45 -2.25 25.15
CA PHE A 182 1.84 -2.66 25.00
C PHE A 182 2.18 -3.73 26.04
N LYS A 183 2.64 -4.90 25.58
CA LYS A 183 3.06 -6.01 26.46
C LYS A 183 4.56 -6.23 26.32
N LEU A 184 5.29 -6.18 27.43
CA LEU A 184 6.67 -6.65 27.50
C LEU A 184 6.67 -8.17 27.30
N SER A 185 7.47 -8.65 26.35
CA SER A 185 7.56 -10.07 26.03
C SER A 185 8.87 -10.66 26.55
N GLY A 186 8.86 -11.95 26.87
CA GLY A 186 10.08 -12.70 27.19
C GLY A 186 11.02 -12.85 25.98
N GLY A 187 12.16 -13.50 26.19
CA GLY A 187 13.15 -13.75 25.11
C GLY A 187 14.02 -12.55 24.77
N ALA A 188 14.25 -11.65 25.72
CA ALA A 188 15.19 -10.55 25.54
C ALA A 188 16.64 -11.06 25.41
N GLU A 189 17.42 -10.41 24.55
CA GLU A 189 18.79 -10.82 24.23
C GLU A 189 19.78 -9.69 24.51
N VAL A 190 20.96 -10.04 25.01
CA VAL A 190 22.07 -9.11 25.24
C VAL A 190 23.24 -9.51 24.34
N PHE A 191 23.72 -8.56 23.55
CA PHE A 191 24.84 -8.77 22.64
C PHE A 191 26.02 -7.87 23.04
N PHE A 192 27.22 -8.42 22.94
CA PHE A 192 28.45 -7.64 23.04
C PHE A 192 29.04 -7.44 21.65
N ARG A 193 29.20 -6.18 21.23
CA ARG A 193 29.83 -5.81 19.98
C ARG A 193 31.19 -5.16 20.27
N LYS A 194 32.27 -5.83 19.88
CA LYS A 194 33.63 -5.29 19.96
C LYS A 194 33.76 -4.02 19.10
N LYS A 195 34.67 -3.12 19.50
CA LYS A 195 35.13 -2.00 18.67
C LYS A 195 35.75 -2.52 17.38
N ILE A 196 35.75 -1.68 16.35
CA ILE A 196 36.43 -1.96 15.08
C ILE A 196 37.74 -1.17 15.07
N ASP A 197 38.88 -1.88 15.15
CA ASP A 197 40.20 -1.27 15.39
C ASP A 197 40.73 -0.45 14.19
N ASP A 198 40.42 -0.83 12.95
CA ASP A 198 40.88 -0.14 11.72
C ASP A 198 39.98 1.03 11.25
N TYR A 199 39.16 1.59 12.15
CA TYR A 199 38.35 2.74 11.77
C TYR A 199 39.21 4.00 11.68
N LYS A 200 39.70 4.35 10.48
CA LYS A 200 40.22 5.70 10.23
C LYS A 200 39.12 6.69 10.60
N ILE A 201 39.36 7.44 11.67
CA ILE A 201 38.52 8.59 12.02
C ILE A 201 38.70 9.53 10.83
N ASP A 202 37.73 9.61 9.94
CA ASP A 202 37.59 10.75 9.03
C ASP A 202 37.40 11.96 9.96
N GLN A 203 38.50 12.54 10.39
CA GLN A 203 38.50 13.83 11.04
C GLN A 203 38.06 14.79 9.95
N TRP A 204 36.78 15.15 9.97
CA TRP A 204 36.31 16.27 9.18
C TRP A 204 37.00 17.51 9.76
N GLU A 205 38.12 17.91 9.18
CA GLU A 205 38.94 19.05 9.60
C GLU A 205 38.25 20.41 9.39
N LYS A 206 36.95 20.49 9.05
CA LYS A 206 36.30 21.79 9.07
C LYS A 206 36.02 22.20 10.51
N LYS A 207 36.93 23.00 11.08
CA LYS A 207 36.75 23.83 12.28
C LYS A 207 35.38 24.53 12.33
N SER A 208 34.75 24.75 11.17
CA SER A 208 33.43 25.37 11.01
C SER A 208 32.22 24.52 11.43
N LEU A 209 32.38 23.27 11.85
CA LEU A 209 31.29 22.40 12.35
C LEU A 209 31.38 22.09 13.86
N LYS A 210 32.27 22.78 14.61
CA LYS A 210 32.28 22.69 16.08
C LYS A 210 30.92 23.14 16.61
N ASN A 211 30.31 22.31 17.44
CA ASN A 211 29.13 22.72 18.20
C ASN A 211 29.60 23.70 19.28
N PRO A 212 29.09 24.93 19.37
CA PRO A 212 29.53 25.89 20.38
C PRO A 212 29.32 25.41 21.82
N LYS A 213 28.52 24.35 22.03
CA LYS A 213 28.28 23.73 23.34
C LYS A 213 29.21 22.55 23.68
N THR A 214 30.02 22.05 22.74
CA THR A 214 30.92 20.92 23.01
C THR A 214 32.24 21.00 22.23
N ASP A 215 33.36 20.67 22.88
CA ASP A 215 34.67 20.58 22.22
C ASP A 215 34.84 19.32 21.36
N LYS A 216 33.84 18.43 21.34
CA LYS A 216 33.91 17.15 20.63
C LYS A 216 33.60 17.34 19.15
N LEU A 217 34.59 17.06 18.30
CA LEU A 217 34.42 17.05 16.85
C LEU A 217 33.36 16.01 16.42
N PRO A 218 32.49 16.32 15.44
CA PRO A 218 31.53 15.35 14.91
C PRO A 218 32.26 14.16 14.26
N ASN A 219 32.19 12.98 14.87
CA ASN A 219 32.68 11.74 14.28
C ASN A 219 31.50 10.94 13.71
N LYS A 220 31.45 10.81 12.38
CA LYS A 220 30.36 10.19 11.60
C LYS A 220 30.06 8.75 12.02
N LYS A 221 31.01 8.05 12.66
CA LYS A 221 30.94 6.62 12.97
C LYS A 221 31.44 6.27 14.38
N ARG A 222 31.44 7.25 15.29
CA ARG A 222 31.86 7.12 16.71
C ARG A 222 31.34 5.86 17.40
N ARG A 223 30.08 5.49 17.16
CA ARG A 223 29.49 4.32 17.81
C ARG A 223 30.27 3.03 17.56
N PHE A 224 31.06 2.91 16.50
CA PHE A 224 31.84 1.72 16.14
C PHE A 224 33.28 1.71 16.67
N THR A 225 33.76 2.82 17.25
CA THR A 225 35.13 2.94 17.78
C THR A 225 35.24 2.46 19.22
N GLU A 226 34.12 2.11 19.86
CA GLU A 226 34.02 1.67 21.24
C GLU A 226 33.29 0.32 21.31
N ASN A 227 33.64 -0.49 22.32
CA ASN A 227 32.86 -1.69 22.64
C ASN A 227 31.46 -1.27 23.08
N GLN A 228 30.43 -1.98 22.61
CA GLN A 228 29.04 -1.69 22.95
C GLN A 228 28.32 -2.94 23.42
N ILE A 229 27.47 -2.77 24.44
CA ILE A 229 26.47 -3.74 24.84
C ILE A 229 25.14 -3.31 24.20
N LEU A 230 24.49 -4.23 23.51
CA LEU A 230 23.21 -4.02 22.84
C LEU A 230 22.17 -4.87 23.54
N PHE A 231 21.03 -4.27 23.84
CA PHE A 231 19.89 -4.95 24.45
C PHE A 231 18.72 -4.97 23.49
N HIS A 232 18.30 -6.16 23.09
CA HIS A 232 17.15 -6.37 22.22
C HIS A 232 15.97 -6.82 23.08
N LEU A 233 14.91 -6.00 23.09
CA LEU A 233 13.75 -6.20 23.94
C LEU A 233 12.49 -6.46 23.09
N PRO A 234 11.98 -7.71 23.07
CA PRO A 234 10.73 -8.03 22.40
C PRO A 234 9.53 -7.39 23.09
N ILE A 235 8.64 -6.79 22.31
CA ILE A 235 7.37 -6.23 22.78
C ILE A 235 6.24 -6.66 21.85
N ALA A 236 5.04 -6.81 22.40
CA ALA A 236 3.81 -6.98 21.63
C ALA A 236 3.01 -5.68 21.64
N LEU A 237 2.50 -5.30 20.46
CA LEU A 237 1.70 -4.09 20.22
C LEU A 237 0.24 -4.49 19.97
N ASN A 238 -0.70 -3.67 20.43
CA ASN A 238 -2.14 -3.99 20.42
C ASN A 238 -2.40 -5.38 21.01
N ASN A 239 -1.90 -5.60 22.23
CA ASN A 239 -2.05 -6.86 22.96
C ASN A 239 -3.52 -7.30 23.03
N ILE A 240 -4.45 -6.35 23.17
CA ILE A 240 -5.90 -6.57 23.04
C ILE A 240 -6.33 -6.22 21.59
N ASN A 241 -6.88 -7.20 20.85
CA ASN A 241 -7.35 -7.02 19.46
C ASN A 241 -8.69 -7.74 19.23
N ASP A 242 -9.69 -7.02 18.70
CA ASP A 242 -11.07 -7.49 18.45
C ASP A 242 -11.17 -8.54 17.34
N GLY A 243 -10.09 -8.70 16.58
CA GLY A 243 -10.02 -9.58 15.43
C GLY A 243 -10.87 -9.06 14.27
N GLY A 244 -10.98 -9.89 13.23
CA GLY A 244 -11.78 -9.56 12.04
C GLY A 244 -10.97 -9.08 10.85
N SER A 245 -11.65 -8.95 9.72
CA SER A 245 -11.03 -8.61 8.45
C SER A 245 -10.90 -7.09 8.30
N VAL A 246 -9.67 -6.59 8.27
CA VAL A 246 -9.38 -5.17 7.99
C VAL A 246 -9.99 -4.74 6.65
N ASN A 247 -9.92 -5.59 5.63
CA ASN A 247 -10.54 -5.33 4.32
C ASN A 247 -12.05 -5.09 4.44
N ARG A 248 -12.73 -5.91 5.24
CA ARG A 248 -14.17 -5.74 5.49
C ARG A 248 -14.47 -4.43 6.20
N LYS A 249 -13.71 -4.09 7.25
CA LYS A 249 -13.83 -2.81 7.96
C LYS A 249 -13.64 -1.61 7.03
N VAL A 250 -12.70 -1.70 6.08
CA VAL A 250 -12.50 -0.66 5.05
C VAL A 250 -13.70 -0.55 4.11
N HIS A 251 -14.31 -1.67 3.69
CA HIS A 251 -15.52 -1.63 2.87
C HIS A 251 -16.71 -1.02 3.61
N GLU A 252 -16.91 -1.40 4.88
CA GLU A 252 -17.94 -0.83 5.77
C GLU A 252 -17.72 0.68 5.91
N TYR A 253 -16.49 1.11 6.16
CA TYR A 253 -16.15 2.53 6.23
C TYR A 253 -16.45 3.27 4.91
N ILE A 254 -16.09 2.72 3.75
CA ILE A 254 -16.37 3.33 2.44
C ILE A 254 -17.88 3.41 2.15
N GLN A 255 -18.67 2.45 2.66
CA GLN A 255 -20.12 2.45 2.55
C GLN A 255 -20.77 3.52 3.42
N GLU A 256 -20.28 3.70 4.64
CA GLU A 256 -20.82 4.62 5.64
C GLU A 256 -20.36 6.07 5.43
N ASN A 257 -19.21 6.29 4.76
CA ASN A 257 -18.60 7.60 4.60
C ASN A 257 -18.56 8.04 3.14
N GLU A 258 -19.18 9.18 2.84
CA GLU A 258 -19.23 9.73 1.48
C GLU A 258 -17.92 10.43 1.09
N GLU A 259 -17.21 11.03 2.05
CA GLU A 259 -16.01 11.82 1.80
C GLU A 259 -14.68 11.04 1.95
N VAL A 260 -14.54 9.93 1.22
CA VAL A 260 -13.29 9.14 1.18
C VAL A 260 -12.47 9.42 -0.09
N LYS A 261 -11.38 10.18 0.04
CA LYS A 261 -10.55 10.59 -1.11
C LYS A 261 -9.67 9.44 -1.63
N ILE A 262 -9.11 9.60 -2.82
CA ILE A 262 -8.34 8.55 -3.50
C ILE A 262 -6.96 9.08 -3.88
N ILE A 263 -5.92 8.43 -3.38
CA ILE A 263 -4.53 8.67 -3.79
C ILE A 263 -4.17 7.62 -4.84
N GLY A 264 -4.07 8.00 -6.11
CA GLY A 264 -3.51 7.15 -7.15
C GLY A 264 -2.00 7.29 -7.19
N ILE A 265 -1.27 6.17 -7.17
CA ILE A 265 0.19 6.15 -7.25
C ILE A 265 0.64 5.38 -8.48
N ASP A 266 1.30 6.09 -9.39
CA ASP A 266 1.97 5.53 -10.57
C ASP A 266 3.47 5.36 -10.33
N ARG A 267 4.07 4.41 -11.05
CA ARG A 267 5.49 4.08 -10.90
C ARG A 267 6.10 3.88 -12.29
N GLY A 268 7.19 4.58 -12.57
CA GLY A 268 7.81 4.57 -13.90
C GLY A 268 9.33 4.65 -13.87
N GLU A 269 9.94 4.52 -15.04
CA GLU A 269 11.41 4.52 -15.22
C GLU A 269 12.03 5.90 -14.94
N LYS A 270 11.29 6.98 -15.25
CA LYS A 270 11.69 8.36 -14.99
C LYS A 270 11.40 8.77 -13.54
N GLU A 271 10.17 8.49 -13.09
CA GLU A 271 9.65 8.85 -11.77
C GLU A 271 9.44 7.61 -10.90
N LEU A 272 10.23 7.44 -9.83
CA LEU A 272 10.19 6.24 -8.97
C LEU A 272 8.82 6.04 -8.31
N ALA A 273 8.12 7.14 -8.02
CA ALA A 273 6.71 7.13 -7.68
C ALA A 273 6.13 8.52 -7.93
N TYR A 274 4.91 8.55 -8.41
CA TYR A 274 4.17 9.77 -8.70
C TYR A 274 2.76 9.62 -8.15
N TYR A 275 2.22 10.63 -7.48
CA TYR A 275 0.88 10.54 -6.89
C TYR A 275 -0.05 11.59 -7.49
N CYS A 276 -1.36 11.31 -7.43
CA CYS A 276 -2.43 12.26 -7.66
C CYS A 276 -3.53 12.03 -6.61
N LEU A 277 -4.10 13.10 -6.04
CA LEU A 277 -5.18 13.02 -5.06
C LEU A 277 -6.49 13.51 -5.67
N LEU A 278 -7.49 12.63 -5.70
CA LEU A 278 -8.84 12.92 -6.17
C LEU A 278 -9.85 12.90 -5.03
N ASP A 279 -10.90 13.70 -5.17
CA ASP A 279 -12.16 13.52 -4.45
C ASP A 279 -13.17 12.71 -5.29
N GLN A 280 -14.39 12.53 -4.74
CA GLN A 280 -15.46 11.73 -5.34
C GLN A 280 -16.05 12.41 -6.58
N SER A 281 -15.89 13.72 -6.72
CA SER A 281 -16.28 14.48 -7.91
C SER A 281 -15.30 14.33 -9.08
N ARG A 282 -14.21 13.56 -8.90
CA ARG A 282 -13.06 13.43 -9.81
C ARG A 282 -12.19 14.69 -9.86
N ALA A 283 -12.41 15.67 -8.97
CA ALA A 283 -11.60 16.86 -8.95
C ALA A 283 -10.23 16.56 -8.33
N ILE A 284 -9.18 17.11 -8.96
CA ILE A 284 -7.81 17.04 -8.44
C ILE A 284 -7.69 18.00 -7.26
N VAL A 285 -7.69 17.41 -6.05
CA VAL A 285 -7.54 18.11 -4.75
C VAL A 285 -6.09 18.51 -4.53
N ASP A 286 -5.16 17.57 -4.75
CA ASP A 286 -3.74 17.87 -4.83
C ASP A 286 -3.16 17.39 -6.16
N GLY A 287 -2.49 18.33 -6.83
CA GLY A 287 -1.96 18.13 -8.17
C GLY A 287 -1.01 16.93 -8.25
N PRO A 288 -0.96 16.25 -9.40
CA PRO A 288 0.03 15.23 -9.66
C PRO A 288 1.46 15.70 -9.30
N LYS A 289 2.15 14.98 -8.41
CA LYS A 289 3.52 15.31 -7.96
C LYS A 289 4.41 14.08 -7.84
N THR A 290 5.69 14.31 -8.12
CA THR A 290 6.74 13.32 -7.92
C THR A 290 7.03 13.08 -6.44
N LEU A 291 7.29 11.82 -6.10
CA LEU A 291 7.83 11.39 -4.81
C LEU A 291 9.33 11.12 -4.87
N ASN A 292 10.01 11.46 -5.97
CA ASN A 292 11.48 11.44 -6.06
C ASN A 292 12.13 12.42 -5.07
N ILE A 293 11.43 13.53 -4.78
CA ILE A 293 11.90 14.60 -3.89
C ILE A 293 11.11 14.51 -2.58
N VAL A 294 11.64 13.74 -1.63
CA VAL A 294 10.97 13.46 -0.35
C VAL A 294 11.93 13.56 0.83
N GLY A 295 11.37 13.75 2.01
CA GLY A 295 12.15 14.02 3.21
C GLY A 295 12.85 15.37 3.13
N SER A 296 13.58 15.69 4.19
CA SER A 296 14.28 16.98 4.27
C SER A 296 15.48 16.92 5.18
N ASN A 297 16.53 17.62 4.77
CA ASN A 297 17.64 17.96 5.64
C ASN A 297 17.40 19.32 6.27
N ILE A 298 17.80 19.47 7.53
CA ILE A 298 17.88 20.78 8.17
C ILE A 298 19.30 21.26 7.96
N LEU A 299 19.46 22.33 7.17
CA LEU A 299 20.73 23.02 6.98
C LEU A 299 20.74 24.25 7.87
N LYS A 300 21.82 24.45 8.63
CA LYS A 300 22.05 25.71 9.34
C LYS A 300 22.93 26.60 8.49
N ASN A 301 22.49 27.83 8.22
CA ASN A 301 23.39 28.83 7.64
C ASN A 301 24.42 29.31 8.69
N LYS A 302 25.37 30.14 8.28
CA LYS A 302 26.41 30.68 9.18
C LYS A 302 25.84 31.49 10.36
N GLU A 303 24.62 31.99 10.24
CA GLU A 303 23.89 32.77 11.25
C GLU A 303 23.02 31.88 12.17
N GLY A 304 23.06 30.56 11.98
CA GLY A 304 22.29 29.60 12.79
C GLY A 304 20.83 29.41 12.37
N VAL A 305 20.38 30.08 11.31
CA VAL A 305 19.03 29.94 10.75
C VAL A 305 18.88 28.57 10.08
N GLU A 306 17.85 27.83 10.50
CA GLU A 306 17.53 26.51 9.98
C GLU A 306 16.72 26.62 8.68
N LYS A 307 17.28 26.17 7.56
CA LYS A 307 16.59 26.02 6.28
C LYS A 307 16.33 24.54 6.01
N LYS A 308 15.06 24.21 5.78
CA LYS A 308 14.64 22.87 5.36
C LYS A 308 14.88 22.71 3.86
N GLN A 309 15.78 21.81 3.48
CA GLN A 309 16.05 21.48 2.08
C GLN A 309 15.52 20.08 1.78
N SER A 310 14.69 19.94 0.75
CA SER A 310 14.20 18.64 0.29
C SER A 310 15.33 17.80 -0.30
N VAL A 311 15.17 16.48 -0.29
CA VAL A 311 16.18 15.54 -0.79
C VAL A 311 15.70 14.92 -2.09
N ASN A 312 16.41 15.17 -3.19
CA ASN A 312 16.19 14.45 -4.44
C ASN A 312 16.87 13.08 -4.38
N TYR A 313 16.06 12.01 -4.28
CA TYR A 313 16.56 10.64 -4.25
C TYR A 313 16.81 10.06 -5.64
N ARG A 314 16.21 10.59 -6.70
CA ARG A 314 16.46 10.15 -8.08
C ARG A 314 17.92 10.39 -8.44
N ASP A 315 18.38 11.63 -8.28
CA ASP A 315 19.76 12.01 -8.57
C ASP A 315 20.76 11.19 -7.74
N LYS A 316 20.46 10.97 -6.46
CA LYS A 316 21.31 10.19 -5.55
C LYS A 316 21.40 8.73 -5.98
N LEU A 317 20.30 8.14 -6.45
CA LEU A 317 20.28 6.77 -6.95
C LEU A 317 21.04 6.68 -8.29
N ASP A 318 20.85 7.63 -9.20
CA ASP A 318 21.59 7.68 -10.48
C ASP A 318 23.10 7.82 -10.29
N ILE A 319 23.53 8.75 -9.45
CA ILE A 319 24.95 8.93 -9.11
C ILE A 319 25.49 7.61 -8.54
N LYS A 320 24.76 6.98 -7.61
CA LYS A 320 25.23 5.74 -6.99
C LYS A 320 25.28 4.56 -7.97
N GLU A 321 24.37 4.51 -8.94
CA GLU A 321 24.39 3.49 -9.99
C GLU A 321 25.55 3.69 -10.97
N LYS A 322 25.85 4.94 -11.37
CA LYS A 322 27.03 5.28 -12.17
C LYS A 322 28.33 4.93 -11.45
N GLU A 323 28.46 5.30 -10.17
CA GLU A 323 29.62 4.93 -9.33
C GLU A 323 29.82 3.41 -9.28
N ARG A 324 28.74 2.64 -9.11
CA ARG A 324 28.79 1.18 -9.10
C ARG A 324 29.18 0.59 -10.46
N MET A 325 28.72 1.19 -11.56
CA MET A 325 29.11 0.78 -12.91
C MET A 325 30.60 1.02 -13.15
N MET A 326 31.12 2.18 -12.72
CA MET A 326 32.54 2.50 -12.78
C MET A 326 33.34 1.54 -11.90
N ALA A 327 32.92 1.30 -10.66
CA ALA A 327 33.60 0.39 -9.74
C ALA A 327 33.69 -1.06 -10.25
N ARG A 328 32.65 -1.53 -10.96
CA ARG A 328 32.67 -2.83 -11.65
C ARG A 328 33.71 -2.87 -12.77
N ARG A 329 33.83 -1.79 -13.54
CA ARG A 329 34.80 -1.66 -14.64
C ARG A 329 36.22 -1.49 -14.12
N SER A 330 36.40 -0.86 -12.96
CA SER A 330 37.70 -0.58 -12.35
C SER A 330 38.10 -1.54 -11.24
N TRP A 331 37.34 -2.63 -11.02
CA TRP A 331 37.54 -3.60 -9.93
C TRP A 331 37.73 -3.00 -8.53
N THR A 332 37.09 -1.86 -8.25
CA THR A 332 37.11 -1.24 -6.92
C THR A 332 35.94 -1.73 -6.06
N LYS A 333 36.00 -1.47 -4.75
CA LYS A 333 34.96 -1.87 -3.79
C LYS A 333 33.60 -1.29 -4.17
N ILE A 334 32.64 -2.15 -4.50
CA ILE A 334 31.28 -1.76 -4.86
C ILE A 334 30.48 -1.49 -3.59
N GLU A 335 30.20 -0.22 -3.30
CA GLU A 335 29.34 0.15 -2.17
C GLU A 335 27.87 -0.26 -2.36
N GLY A 336 27.22 -0.64 -1.26
CA GLY A 336 25.81 -1.04 -1.24
C GLY A 336 24.85 0.12 -1.50
N MET A 337 23.80 -0.12 -2.29
CA MET A 337 22.70 0.84 -2.53
C MET A 337 21.45 0.53 -1.68
N LYS A 338 21.48 -0.56 -0.89
CA LYS A 338 20.34 -1.05 -0.10
C LYS A 338 19.85 0.00 0.89
N ASP A 339 20.76 0.64 1.62
CA ASP A 339 20.41 1.61 2.66
C ASP A 339 19.87 2.91 2.08
N LEU A 340 20.42 3.36 0.95
CA LEU A 340 19.89 4.53 0.22
C LEU A 340 18.46 4.29 -0.25
N LYS A 341 18.19 3.10 -0.83
CA LYS A 341 16.84 2.68 -1.23
C LYS A 341 15.89 2.56 -0.03
N ALA A 342 16.36 2.01 1.09
CA ALA A 342 15.55 1.93 2.31
C ALA A 342 15.22 3.32 2.88
N GLY A 343 16.17 4.26 2.85
CA GLY A 343 15.95 5.65 3.26
C GLY A 343 15.02 6.43 2.33
N TYR A 344 15.08 6.17 1.02
CA TYR A 344 14.08 6.69 0.07
C TYR A 344 12.68 6.18 0.43
N ILE A 345 12.53 4.86 0.49
CA ILE A 345 11.26 4.18 0.75
C ILE A 345 10.64 4.66 2.07
N SER A 346 11.41 4.80 3.15
CA SER A 346 10.88 5.24 4.43
C SER A 346 10.29 6.65 4.39
N ASN A 347 10.91 7.57 3.63
CA ASN A 347 10.39 8.91 3.42
C ASN A 347 9.11 8.90 2.56
N VAL A 348 9.10 8.12 1.48
CA VAL A 348 7.90 7.96 0.63
C VAL A 348 6.73 7.39 1.43
N VAL A 349 6.97 6.33 2.20
CA VAL A 349 5.95 5.70 3.08
C VAL A 349 5.41 6.72 4.08
N ASN A 350 6.26 7.54 4.67
CA ASN A 350 5.83 8.58 5.60
C ASN A 350 4.96 9.65 4.92
N GLU A 351 5.32 10.10 3.71
CA GLU A 351 4.49 11.05 2.96
C GLU A 351 3.14 10.44 2.56
N ILE A 352 3.12 9.21 2.03
CA ILE A 352 1.86 8.53 1.69
C ILE A 352 0.98 8.35 2.92
N ALA A 353 1.51 7.83 4.03
CA ALA A 353 0.73 7.61 5.25
C ALA A 353 0.16 8.92 5.82
N ARG A 354 0.93 10.03 5.74
CA ARG A 354 0.44 11.35 6.10
C ARG A 354 -0.67 11.82 5.18
N MET A 355 -0.48 11.71 3.86
CA MET A 355 -1.50 12.08 2.89
C MET A 355 -2.80 11.30 3.11
N MET A 356 -2.73 9.99 3.39
CA MET A 356 -3.91 9.17 3.71
C MET A 356 -4.68 9.71 4.91
N VAL A 357 -3.98 9.98 6.02
CA VAL A 357 -4.61 10.46 7.26
C VAL A 357 -5.12 11.89 7.12
N ASP A 358 -4.30 12.80 6.59
CA ASP A 358 -4.62 14.22 6.49
C ASP A 358 -5.79 14.47 5.50
N ASN A 359 -6.08 13.54 4.58
CA ASN A 359 -7.10 13.69 3.54
C ASN A 359 -8.28 12.71 3.63
N ASN A 360 -8.34 11.84 4.65
CA ASN A 360 -9.28 10.71 4.73
C ASN A 360 -9.29 9.89 3.43
N ALA A 361 -8.12 9.38 3.04
CA ALA A 361 -7.91 8.76 1.73
C ALA A 361 -7.38 7.32 1.80
N PHE A 362 -7.80 6.50 0.83
CA PHE A 362 -7.16 5.22 0.54
C PHE A 362 -6.19 5.35 -0.65
N VAL A 363 -5.28 4.39 -0.78
CA VAL A 363 -4.30 4.36 -1.87
C VAL A 363 -4.70 3.36 -2.94
N CYS A 364 -4.55 3.73 -4.21
CA CYS A 364 -4.66 2.82 -5.35
C CYS A 364 -3.31 2.75 -6.07
N PHE A 365 -2.78 1.53 -6.22
CA PHE A 365 -1.62 1.24 -7.05
C PHE A 365 -2.02 0.53 -8.33
N GLU A 366 -1.16 0.61 -9.34
CA GLU A 366 -1.19 -0.35 -10.43
C GLU A 366 -0.79 -1.77 -9.98
N GLU A 367 -1.34 -2.80 -10.61
CA GLU A 367 -0.97 -4.19 -10.40
C GLU A 367 0.23 -4.56 -11.31
N LEU A 368 1.39 -4.85 -10.71
CA LEU A 368 2.59 -5.27 -11.43
C LEU A 368 2.49 -6.73 -11.88
N ASN A 369 1.68 -6.98 -12.90
CA ASN A 369 1.46 -8.30 -13.47
C ASN A 369 2.77 -8.98 -13.92
N HIS A 370 2.76 -10.32 -13.91
CA HIS A 370 3.91 -11.16 -14.26
C HIS A 370 4.42 -11.01 -15.70
N GLY A 371 3.71 -10.33 -16.61
CA GLY A 371 4.12 -10.10 -18.00
C GLY A 371 5.18 -9.01 -18.21
N PHE A 372 5.35 -8.08 -17.26
CA PHE A 372 6.38 -7.02 -17.27
C PHE A 372 7.81 -7.54 -16.98
N LYS A 373 8.01 -8.87 -16.95
CA LYS A 373 9.21 -9.54 -16.40
C LYS A 373 10.45 -9.59 -17.32
N LYS A 374 10.37 -9.16 -18.58
CA LYS A 374 11.41 -9.48 -19.58
C LYS A 374 12.59 -8.50 -19.66
N ASP A 375 12.47 -7.27 -19.14
CA ASP A 375 13.55 -6.28 -19.27
C ASP A 375 14.42 -6.13 -18.00
N ARG A 376 15.73 -5.90 -18.20
CA ARG A 376 16.75 -5.98 -17.13
C ARG A 376 16.79 -4.74 -16.24
N SER A 377 16.44 -3.56 -16.77
CA SER A 377 16.23 -2.30 -16.01
C SER A 377 15.04 -2.43 -15.04
N ILE A 378 13.93 -2.97 -15.54
CA ILE A 378 12.67 -3.20 -14.80
C ILE A 378 12.88 -4.11 -13.57
N ARG A 379 13.87 -5.03 -13.58
CA ARG A 379 14.17 -5.88 -12.41
C ARG A 379 14.71 -5.11 -11.20
N ILE A 380 15.48 -4.04 -11.41
CA ILE A 380 16.10 -3.24 -10.34
C ILE A 380 15.06 -2.30 -9.70
N GLU A 381 14.18 -1.73 -10.52
CA GLU A 381 13.08 -0.84 -10.14
C GLU A 381 11.93 -1.60 -9.48
N LYS A 382 11.57 -2.78 -10.01
CA LYS A 382 10.59 -3.68 -9.37
C LYS A 382 10.99 -4.05 -7.94
N GLY A 383 12.29 -4.20 -7.68
CA GLY A 383 12.78 -4.42 -6.32
C GLY A 383 12.57 -3.21 -5.39
N VAL A 384 12.53 -1.99 -5.91
CA VAL A 384 12.17 -0.79 -5.13
C VAL A 384 10.66 -0.76 -4.89
N TYR A 385 9.85 -1.02 -5.92
CA TYR A 385 8.38 -1.00 -5.81
C TYR A 385 7.84 -2.05 -4.85
N GLN A 386 8.34 -3.28 -4.97
CA GLN A 386 7.94 -4.36 -4.07
C GLN A 386 8.34 -4.06 -2.61
N ARG A 387 9.49 -3.42 -2.39
CA ARG A 387 9.91 -3.00 -1.05
C ARG A 387 9.11 -1.80 -0.54
N LEU A 388 8.72 -0.88 -1.42
CA LEU A 388 7.85 0.24 -1.10
C LEU A 388 6.49 -0.26 -0.62
N GLU A 389 5.83 -1.13 -1.38
CA GLU A 389 4.54 -1.68 -0.98
C GLU A 389 4.63 -2.45 0.34
N ASN A 390 5.65 -3.31 0.50
CA ASN A 390 5.85 -4.04 1.77
C ASN A 390 6.05 -3.09 2.95
N ALA A 391 6.92 -2.09 2.80
CA ALA A 391 7.17 -1.11 3.86
C ALA A 391 5.94 -0.25 4.17
N LEU A 392 5.11 0.05 3.16
CA LEU A 392 3.85 0.75 3.35
C LEU A 392 2.85 -0.12 4.11
N VAL A 393 2.65 -1.38 3.72
CA VAL A 393 1.78 -2.34 4.43
C VAL A 393 2.28 -2.55 5.87
N ASP A 394 3.57 -2.75 6.07
CA ASP A 394 4.15 -2.87 7.42
C ASP A 394 3.85 -1.62 8.25
N LYS A 395 4.04 -0.43 7.66
CA LYS A 395 3.80 0.83 8.36
C LYS A 395 2.32 1.08 8.66
N LEU A 396 1.42 0.72 7.75
CA LEU A 396 -0.02 0.89 7.88
C LEU A 396 -0.68 -0.17 8.76
N SER A 397 -0.03 -1.32 8.95
CA SER A 397 -0.49 -2.34 9.91
C SER A 397 -0.40 -1.85 11.37
N TYR A 398 0.46 -0.86 11.62
CA TYR A 398 0.60 -0.16 12.89
C TYR A 398 1.12 1.28 12.70
N LEU A 399 0.22 2.19 12.35
CA LEU A 399 0.53 3.58 12.06
C LEU A 399 0.34 4.47 13.29
N VAL A 400 1.45 4.79 13.95
CA VAL A 400 1.49 5.76 15.06
C VAL A 400 1.63 7.20 14.57
N LEU A 401 0.73 8.06 15.05
CA LEU A 401 0.74 9.50 14.86
C LEU A 401 1.43 10.18 16.05
N LYS A 402 2.75 10.39 15.96
CA LYS A 402 3.62 10.91 17.04
C LYS A 402 3.34 12.35 17.51
N LYS A 403 2.21 12.96 17.15
CA LYS A 403 1.86 14.32 17.57
C LYS A 403 1.44 14.34 19.04
N THR A 404 0.83 13.26 19.54
CA THR A 404 0.31 13.14 20.91
C THR A 404 0.59 11.75 21.46
N LEU A 405 0.60 11.59 22.80
CA LEU A 405 0.68 10.27 23.45
C LEU A 405 -0.55 9.42 23.11
N GLU A 406 -1.72 10.05 22.98
CA GLU A 406 -2.94 9.39 22.52
C GLU A 406 -2.77 8.75 21.13
N GLY A 407 -2.06 9.41 20.23
CA GLY A 407 -1.73 8.85 18.91
C GLY A 407 -0.69 7.72 18.94
N VAL A 408 0.04 7.56 20.05
CA VAL A 408 0.90 6.39 20.30
C VAL A 408 0.06 5.21 20.79
N ARG A 409 -0.87 5.46 21.71
CA ARG A 409 -1.76 4.44 22.30
C ARG A 409 -2.83 3.96 21.33
N ASN A 410 -3.30 4.82 20.42
CA ASN A 410 -4.30 4.48 19.40
C ASN A 410 -3.70 4.53 17.99
N ALA A 411 -2.77 3.60 17.73
CA ALA A 411 -2.22 3.44 16.40
C ALA A 411 -3.31 3.00 15.41
N LEU A 412 -3.31 3.60 14.22
CA LEU A 412 -4.20 3.21 13.14
C LEU A 412 -3.73 1.89 12.52
N GLN A 413 -4.67 0.99 12.21
CA GLN A 413 -4.39 -0.29 11.55
C GLN A 413 -5.13 -0.35 10.20
N LEU A 414 -4.59 0.36 9.22
CA LEU A 414 -5.21 0.53 7.90
C LEU A 414 -4.95 -0.66 6.96
N THR A 415 -4.05 -1.56 7.33
CA THR A 415 -3.80 -2.82 6.61
C THR A 415 -3.71 -3.99 7.59
N PRO A 416 -4.06 -5.22 7.19
CA PRO A 416 -3.80 -6.38 8.02
C PRO A 416 -2.28 -6.63 8.12
N LYS A 417 -1.89 -7.56 9.02
CA LYS A 417 -0.49 -7.96 9.18
C LYS A 417 0.09 -8.43 7.84
N ASN A 418 1.28 -7.92 7.52
CA ASN A 418 1.91 -8.20 6.24
C ASN A 418 2.13 -9.70 6.03
N LYS A 419 1.73 -10.19 4.85
CA LYS A 419 1.95 -11.55 4.34
C LYS A 419 2.73 -11.47 3.04
N ALA A 420 3.25 -12.59 2.53
CA ALA A 420 3.90 -12.58 1.22
C ALA A 420 2.97 -11.99 0.13
N ILE A 421 3.52 -11.13 -0.74
CA ILE A 421 2.77 -10.35 -1.77
C ILE A 421 1.82 -11.19 -2.62
N LYS A 422 2.16 -12.45 -2.88
CA LYS A 422 1.30 -13.40 -3.61
C LYS A 422 -0.10 -13.59 -3.00
N TYR A 423 -0.30 -13.19 -1.74
CA TYR A 423 -1.56 -13.32 -1.01
C TYR A 423 -2.38 -12.03 -0.94
N TRP A 424 -1.92 -10.93 -1.54
CA TRP A 424 -2.56 -9.62 -1.38
C TRP A 424 -3.78 -9.41 -2.28
N GLY A 425 -3.85 -10.08 -3.45
CA GLY A 425 -4.94 -9.87 -4.41
C GLY A 425 -5.06 -8.40 -4.84
N ASN A 426 -6.28 -7.92 -4.99
CA ASN A 426 -6.64 -6.56 -5.40
C ASN A 426 -6.80 -5.60 -4.22
N GLN A 427 -6.62 -6.06 -2.98
CA GLN A 427 -6.80 -5.22 -1.79
C GLN A 427 -6.01 -5.74 -0.58
N MET A 428 -5.27 -4.81 0.04
CA MET A 428 -4.63 -4.96 1.34
C MET A 428 -5.10 -3.83 2.24
N GLY A 429 -6.18 -4.03 3.00
CA GLY A 429 -6.84 -3.00 3.79
C GLY A 429 -7.23 -1.77 2.96
N ALA A 430 -6.69 -0.60 3.31
CA ALA A 430 -6.87 0.67 2.61
C ALA A 430 -5.91 0.88 1.43
N ILE A 431 -5.30 -0.19 0.92
CA ILE A 431 -4.51 -0.19 -0.32
C ILE A 431 -5.23 -1.08 -1.34
N PHE A 432 -5.55 -0.52 -2.50
CA PHE A 432 -6.19 -1.23 -3.62
C PHE A 432 -5.25 -1.34 -4.82
N TYR A 433 -5.46 -2.37 -5.64
CA TYR A 433 -4.65 -2.62 -6.84
C TYR A 433 -5.55 -2.72 -8.08
N THR A 434 -5.17 -2.02 -9.14
CA THR A 434 -5.91 -1.95 -10.42
C THR A 434 -5.00 -2.20 -11.62
N ASP A 435 -5.54 -2.59 -12.77
CA ASP A 435 -4.72 -2.86 -13.97
C ASP A 435 -4.07 -1.56 -14.49
N ALA A 436 -2.76 -1.61 -14.74
CA ALA A 436 -1.96 -0.54 -15.34
C ALA A 436 -2.33 -0.24 -16.81
N LYS A 437 -3.07 -1.15 -17.47
CA LYS A 437 -3.40 -1.02 -18.89
C LYS A 437 -4.12 0.31 -19.16
N PHE A 438 -3.51 1.05 -20.09
CA PHE A 438 -3.98 2.31 -20.64
C PHE A 438 -4.09 3.48 -19.63
N THR A 439 -3.51 3.40 -18.42
CA THR A 439 -3.53 4.52 -17.46
C THR A 439 -2.74 5.73 -18.00
N SER A 440 -1.52 5.53 -18.49
CA SER A 440 -0.71 6.62 -19.07
C SER A 440 -1.04 6.95 -20.54
N LYS A 441 -1.87 6.13 -21.19
CA LYS A 441 -2.19 6.20 -22.63
C LYS A 441 -3.67 6.51 -22.92
N THR A 442 -4.38 7.04 -21.94
CA THR A 442 -5.76 7.53 -22.07
C THR A 442 -5.77 9.05 -21.90
N CYS A 443 -6.53 9.75 -22.73
CA CYS A 443 -6.71 11.18 -22.61
C CYS A 443 -7.41 11.49 -21.27
N PRO A 444 -6.83 12.33 -20.42
CA PRO A 444 -7.45 12.68 -19.14
C PRO A 444 -8.72 13.50 -19.27
N HIS A 445 -8.92 14.13 -20.44
CA HIS A 445 -10.07 14.99 -20.74
C HIS A 445 -11.23 14.19 -21.34
N CYS A 446 -11.05 13.59 -22.52
CA CYS A 446 -12.13 12.94 -23.26
C CYS A 446 -12.16 11.41 -23.20
N GLY A 447 -11.23 10.79 -22.47
CA GLY A 447 -11.16 9.33 -22.41
C GLY A 447 -10.68 8.63 -23.70
N PHE A 448 -10.26 9.40 -24.71
CA PHE A 448 -9.69 8.83 -25.94
C PHE A 448 -8.45 8.00 -25.62
N ARG A 449 -8.38 6.80 -26.19
CA ARG A 449 -7.19 5.97 -26.22
C ARG A 449 -7.17 5.23 -27.55
N ARG A 450 -6.03 4.68 -27.92
CA ARG A 450 -5.97 3.74 -29.05
C ARG A 450 -6.76 2.47 -28.70
N ARG A 451 -7.93 2.29 -29.30
CA ARG A 451 -8.85 1.14 -29.07
C ARG A 451 -8.87 0.24 -30.30
N GLY A 452 -8.47 -1.02 -30.18
CA GLY A 452 -8.68 -2.05 -31.23
C GLY A 452 -8.21 -1.68 -32.64
N VAL A 453 -7.23 -0.77 -32.75
CA VAL A 453 -6.60 -0.40 -34.02
C VAL A 453 -5.17 -0.92 -34.00
N GLU A 454 -4.91 -1.95 -34.78
CA GLU A 454 -3.54 -2.39 -35.07
C GLU A 454 -2.76 -1.31 -35.81
N PRO A 455 -1.43 -1.23 -35.64
CA PRO A 455 -0.65 -0.21 -36.33
C PRO A 455 -0.75 -0.45 -37.84
N MET A 456 -1.12 0.58 -38.59
CA MET A 456 -1.19 0.52 -40.04
C MET A 456 0.22 0.49 -40.63
N LYS A 457 0.71 -0.68 -41.05
CA LYS A 457 2.09 -0.84 -41.55
C LYS A 457 2.17 -1.18 -43.04
N LYS A 458 1.18 -1.89 -43.57
CA LYS A 458 1.19 -2.35 -44.97
C LYS A 458 0.15 -1.63 -45.81
N ALA A 459 0.53 -1.27 -47.03
CA ALA A 459 -0.39 -0.64 -47.99
C ALA A 459 -1.66 -1.47 -48.24
N LYS A 460 -1.52 -2.81 -48.33
CA LYS A 460 -2.66 -3.73 -48.54
C LYS A 460 -3.71 -3.62 -47.41
N GLU A 461 -3.27 -3.67 -46.16
CA GLU A 461 -4.15 -3.59 -44.98
C GLU A 461 -4.89 -2.23 -44.92
N ILE A 462 -4.19 -1.16 -45.30
CA ILE A 462 -4.73 0.20 -45.36
C ILE A 462 -5.80 0.29 -46.46
N LYS A 463 -5.50 -0.20 -47.68
CA LYS A 463 -6.45 -0.27 -48.81
C LYS A 463 -7.70 -1.08 -48.45
N GLU A 464 -7.54 -2.21 -47.77
CA GLU A 464 -8.67 -3.04 -47.33
C GLU A 464 -9.58 -2.33 -46.32
N LYS A 465 -9.03 -1.48 -45.43
CA LYS A 465 -9.84 -0.68 -44.52
C LYS A 465 -10.66 0.39 -45.26
N PHE A 466 -10.09 1.02 -46.29
CA PHE A 466 -10.84 1.96 -47.14
C PHE A 466 -11.97 1.28 -47.89
N ALA A 467 -11.68 0.18 -48.57
CA ALA A 467 -12.66 -0.57 -49.36
C ALA A 467 -13.85 -1.09 -48.52
N LYS A 468 -13.70 -1.14 -47.19
CA LYS A 468 -14.74 -1.58 -46.24
C LYS A 468 -15.40 -0.41 -45.50
N ASP A 469 -15.19 0.83 -45.91
CA ASP A 469 -15.67 2.05 -45.23
C ASP A 469 -15.20 2.17 -43.76
N GLN A 470 -14.07 1.54 -43.43
CA GLN A 470 -13.52 1.51 -42.06
C GLN A 470 -12.51 2.63 -41.79
N LEU A 471 -12.22 3.46 -42.77
CA LEU A 471 -11.29 4.58 -42.65
C LEU A 471 -11.68 5.63 -43.69
N LYS A 472 -11.85 6.88 -43.26
CA LYS A 472 -12.20 8.03 -44.11
C LYS A 472 -11.33 9.21 -43.73
N ILE A 473 -11.06 10.08 -44.69
CA ILE A 473 -10.31 11.31 -44.44
C ILE A 473 -10.91 12.46 -45.23
N PHE A 474 -10.98 13.61 -44.59
CA PHE A 474 -11.49 14.85 -45.14
C PHE A 474 -10.51 15.98 -44.82
N PHE A 475 -10.39 16.96 -45.71
CA PHE A 475 -9.66 18.20 -45.44
C PHE A 475 -10.64 19.32 -45.11
N GLU A 476 -10.51 19.89 -43.92
CA GLU A 476 -11.30 21.02 -43.42
C GLU A 476 -10.50 22.32 -43.63
N LYS A 477 -10.69 22.98 -44.77
CA LYS A 477 -9.89 24.16 -45.17
C LYS A 477 -10.01 25.32 -44.19
N SER A 478 -11.20 25.57 -43.65
CA SER A 478 -11.45 26.66 -42.69
C SER A 478 -10.60 26.57 -41.41
N LYS A 479 -10.27 25.35 -40.97
CA LYS A 479 -9.46 25.07 -39.78
C LYS A 479 -8.04 24.60 -40.11
N ASP A 480 -7.73 24.51 -41.40
CA ASP A 480 -6.47 24.01 -41.94
C ASP A 480 -6.04 22.65 -41.33
N ARG A 481 -6.94 21.66 -41.35
CA ARG A 481 -6.71 20.35 -40.72
C ARG A 481 -7.35 19.21 -41.49
N PHE A 482 -6.89 17.99 -41.22
CA PHE A 482 -7.53 16.76 -41.68
C PHE A 482 -8.38 16.17 -40.57
N ARG A 483 -9.64 15.84 -40.90
CA ARG A 483 -10.52 15.00 -40.10
C ARG A 483 -10.39 13.57 -40.59
N ILE A 484 -9.97 12.66 -39.72
CA ILE A 484 -9.86 11.23 -40.01
C ILE A 484 -10.90 10.50 -39.19
N GLU A 485 -11.74 9.73 -39.86
CA GLU A 485 -12.71 8.86 -39.24
C GLU A 485 -12.23 7.42 -39.40
N TYR A 486 -12.14 6.66 -38.31
CA TYR A 486 -11.71 5.28 -38.39
C TYR A 486 -12.59 4.38 -37.55
N PHE A 487 -12.82 3.18 -38.08
CA PHE A 487 -13.54 2.15 -37.39
C PHE A 487 -12.64 1.46 -36.38
N TRP A 488 -13.14 1.29 -35.16
CA TRP A 488 -12.49 0.45 -34.16
C TRP A 488 -13.42 -0.67 -33.71
N LYS A 489 -12.81 -1.83 -33.40
CA LYS A 489 -13.48 -2.97 -32.78
C LYS A 489 -13.07 -3.06 -31.32
N VAL A 490 -13.95 -3.57 -30.48
CA VAL A 490 -13.58 -3.97 -29.12
C VAL A 490 -12.66 -5.18 -29.21
N GLU A 491 -11.56 -5.17 -28.44
CA GLU A 491 -10.82 -6.39 -28.12
C GLU A 491 -11.72 -7.26 -27.24
N ALA A 492 -12.57 -8.09 -27.84
CA ALA A 492 -13.45 -8.98 -27.11
C ALA A 492 -12.61 -10.06 -26.43
N PHE A 493 -12.61 -10.07 -25.10
CA PHE A 493 -12.12 -11.21 -24.30
C PHE A 493 -13.22 -11.86 -23.47
N ASP A 494 -14.50 -11.49 -23.68
CA ASP A 494 -15.61 -12.20 -23.05
C ASP A 494 -16.88 -12.13 -23.90
N PHE A 495 -17.51 -13.28 -24.12
CA PHE A 495 -18.52 -13.54 -25.15
C PHE A 495 -19.97 -13.28 -24.68
N SER A 496 -20.18 -12.34 -23.76
CA SER A 496 -21.52 -11.98 -23.32
C SER A 496 -21.67 -10.46 -23.16
N CYS A 497 -22.83 -9.95 -23.58
CA CYS A 497 -23.31 -8.56 -23.53
C CYS A 497 -23.20 -7.77 -24.84
N GLU A 498 -24.25 -7.86 -25.67
CA GLU A 498 -24.40 -7.17 -26.96
C GLU A 498 -24.84 -5.69 -26.88
N ASN A 499 -25.33 -5.18 -25.75
CA ASN A 499 -26.18 -3.97 -25.79
C ASN A 499 -25.51 -2.60 -25.54
N LEU A 500 -24.18 -2.51 -25.53
CA LEU A 500 -23.45 -1.22 -25.63
C LEU A 500 -22.30 -1.25 -26.66
N TYR A 501 -22.01 -2.44 -27.20
CA TYR A 501 -20.74 -2.78 -27.87
C TYR A 501 -20.91 -3.70 -29.09
N GLY A 502 -22.15 -3.95 -29.55
CA GLY A 502 -22.45 -4.92 -30.61
C GLY A 502 -22.09 -4.53 -32.05
N LYS A 503 -21.75 -3.28 -32.34
CA LYS A 503 -21.30 -2.82 -33.68
C LYS A 503 -20.18 -1.80 -33.49
N GLY A 504 -19.03 -2.00 -34.12
CA GLY A 504 -17.91 -1.06 -33.99
C GLY A 504 -18.34 0.36 -34.36
N LYS A 505 -17.74 1.35 -33.71
CA LYS A 505 -18.06 2.77 -33.91
C LYS A 505 -16.99 3.42 -34.75
N MET A 506 -17.38 4.41 -35.55
CA MET A 506 -16.45 5.35 -36.15
C MET A 506 -15.95 6.28 -35.04
N GLU A 507 -14.64 6.41 -34.94
CA GLU A 507 -13.96 7.37 -34.07
C GLU A 507 -13.38 8.48 -34.94
N VAL A 508 -13.52 9.72 -34.48
CA VAL A 508 -13.06 10.91 -35.22
C VAL A 508 -11.84 11.49 -34.52
N ILE A 509 -10.80 11.75 -35.31
CA ILE A 509 -9.56 12.38 -34.87
C ILE A 509 -9.10 13.44 -35.87
N TYR A 510 -8.23 14.34 -35.41
CA TYR A 510 -7.78 15.50 -36.17
C TYR A 510 -6.25 15.58 -36.23
N SER A 511 -5.72 16.10 -37.34
CA SER A 511 -4.28 16.16 -37.62
C SER A 511 -3.54 17.35 -36.99
N ASP A 512 -4.27 18.39 -36.59
CA ASP A 512 -3.81 19.63 -35.96
C ASP A 512 -3.57 19.42 -34.45
N VAL A 513 -2.74 18.43 -34.15
CA VAL A 513 -2.19 18.21 -32.81
C VAL A 513 -0.69 18.31 -32.81
N GLU A 514 -0.17 18.79 -31.70
CA GLU A 514 1.26 18.94 -31.49
C GLU A 514 1.97 17.59 -31.52
N ARG A 515 3.09 17.53 -32.26
CA ARG A 515 3.98 16.39 -32.47
C ARG A 515 5.37 16.90 -32.89
N ASN A 516 6.40 16.06 -32.80
CA ASN A 516 7.76 16.37 -33.29
C ASN A 516 7.79 16.72 -34.78
N SER A 517 7.07 15.94 -35.60
CA SER A 517 6.88 16.21 -37.02
C SER A 517 5.46 16.73 -37.24
N SER A 518 5.31 17.74 -38.10
CA SER A 518 3.98 18.25 -38.47
C SER A 518 3.19 17.15 -39.19
N ASN A 519 2.30 16.48 -38.47
CA ASN A 519 1.40 15.48 -39.05
C ASN A 519 0.48 16.13 -40.09
N ASN A 520 0.01 17.35 -39.82
CA ASN A 520 -0.78 18.12 -40.76
C ASN A 520 -0.02 18.43 -42.06
N GLY A 521 1.23 18.91 -41.94
CA GLY A 521 2.10 19.15 -43.10
C GLY A 521 2.39 17.86 -43.88
N SER A 522 2.69 16.77 -43.17
CA SER A 522 2.93 15.46 -43.78
C SER A 522 1.70 14.96 -44.56
N LEU A 523 0.49 15.15 -44.03
CA LEU A 523 -0.74 14.80 -44.74
C LEU A 523 -0.99 15.72 -45.95
N LYS A 524 -0.71 17.03 -45.85
CA LYS A 524 -0.77 17.94 -47.01
C LYS A 524 0.19 17.49 -48.11
N ASP A 525 1.40 17.06 -47.76
CA ASP A 525 2.35 16.53 -48.73
C ASP A 525 1.87 15.21 -49.35
N ILE A 526 1.28 14.33 -48.55
CA ILE A 526 0.75 13.03 -49.02
C ILE A 526 -0.44 13.22 -49.97
N PHE A 527 -1.31 14.18 -49.66
CA PHE A 527 -2.52 14.47 -50.44
C PHE A 527 -2.37 15.69 -51.36
N LYS A 528 -1.16 16.16 -51.66
CA LYS A 528 -0.92 17.42 -52.38
C LYS A 528 -1.69 17.52 -53.70
N ASP A 529 -1.73 16.43 -54.46
CA ASP A 529 -2.38 16.38 -55.78
C ASP A 529 -3.90 16.09 -55.69
N TYR A 530 -4.40 15.85 -54.47
CA TYR A 530 -5.76 15.37 -54.20
C TYR A 530 -6.50 16.25 -53.18
N LEU A 531 -5.91 17.37 -52.74
CA LEU A 531 -6.42 18.17 -51.64
C LEU A 531 -7.66 18.95 -52.09
N GLN A 532 -8.83 18.46 -51.67
CA GLN A 532 -10.13 19.08 -51.94
C GLN A 532 -10.91 19.24 -50.63
N GLU A 533 -11.64 20.35 -50.49
CA GLU A 533 -12.41 20.68 -49.29
C GLU A 533 -13.67 19.80 -49.20
N ASP A 534 -13.96 19.30 -48.00
CA ASP A 534 -15.17 18.51 -47.65
C ASP A 534 -15.44 17.26 -48.51
N ILE A 535 -14.46 16.82 -49.30
CA ILE A 535 -14.51 15.58 -50.07
C ILE A 535 -13.73 14.48 -49.34
N GLU A 536 -14.25 13.26 -49.40
CA GLU A 536 -13.55 12.08 -48.88
C GLU A 536 -12.31 11.81 -49.76
N LEU A 537 -11.12 12.21 -49.30
CA LEU A 537 -9.91 12.19 -50.13
C LEU A 537 -9.49 10.78 -50.54
N PHE A 538 -9.89 9.75 -49.79
CA PHE A 538 -9.57 8.37 -50.16
C PHE A 538 -10.28 7.89 -51.43
N SER A 539 -11.48 8.41 -51.70
CA SER A 539 -12.18 8.13 -52.95
C SER A 539 -11.41 8.61 -54.19
N LEU A 540 -10.57 9.64 -54.04
CA LEU A 540 -9.75 10.23 -55.09
C LEU A 540 -8.47 9.43 -55.36
N VAL A 541 -7.94 8.71 -54.36
CA VAL A 541 -6.64 8.01 -54.45
C VAL A 541 -6.75 6.49 -54.51
N GLN A 542 -7.94 5.91 -54.33
CA GLN A 542 -8.15 4.46 -54.26
C GLN A 542 -7.57 3.67 -55.45
N ASN A 543 -7.59 4.28 -56.65
CA ASN A 543 -7.10 3.68 -57.89
C ASN A 543 -5.71 4.19 -58.30
N ASP A 544 -5.10 5.09 -57.53
CA ASP A 544 -3.75 5.58 -57.79
C ASP A 544 -2.70 4.63 -57.19
N ALA A 545 -1.92 4.00 -58.08
CA ALA A 545 -0.82 3.14 -57.69
C ALA A 545 0.38 3.91 -57.09
N LYS A 546 0.50 5.23 -57.34
CA LYS A 546 1.58 6.08 -56.84
C LYS A 546 1.33 6.65 -55.45
N PHE A 547 0.10 6.57 -54.93
CA PHE A 547 -0.22 7.10 -53.62
C PHE A 547 0.58 6.43 -52.49
N ARG A 548 1.08 7.25 -51.56
CA ARG A 548 2.01 6.84 -50.50
C ARG A 548 1.30 6.23 -49.28
N TYR A 549 0.59 5.12 -49.48
CA TYR A 549 -0.20 4.43 -48.43
C TYR A 549 0.59 4.14 -47.15
N VAL A 550 1.83 3.68 -47.27
CA VAL A 550 2.68 3.34 -46.10
C VAL A 550 3.02 4.60 -45.30
N ASP A 551 3.28 5.72 -45.97
CA ASP A 551 3.57 6.99 -45.29
C ASP A 551 2.34 7.55 -44.59
N PHE A 552 1.16 7.45 -45.21
CA PHE A 552 -0.12 7.73 -44.54
C PHE A 552 -0.27 6.88 -43.26
N GLY A 553 0.01 5.58 -43.35
CA GLY A 553 -0.04 4.67 -42.20
C GLY A 553 0.88 5.11 -41.05
N LYS A 554 2.09 5.60 -41.35
CA LYS A 554 3.01 6.16 -40.34
C LYS A 554 2.41 7.39 -39.65
N VAL A 555 1.84 8.32 -40.41
CA VAL A 555 1.21 9.53 -39.86
C VAL A 555 -0.02 9.18 -39.02
N PHE A 556 -0.89 8.29 -39.52
CA PHE A 556 -2.05 7.81 -38.76
C PHE A 556 -1.63 7.16 -37.44
N ASN A 557 -0.61 6.28 -37.46
CA ASN A 557 -0.07 5.67 -36.25
C ASN A 557 0.44 6.72 -35.26
N SER A 558 1.14 7.75 -35.73
CA SER A 558 1.60 8.88 -34.91
C SER A 558 0.43 9.66 -34.27
N LEU A 559 -0.68 9.84 -34.99
CA LEU A 559 -1.87 10.52 -34.46
C LEU A 559 -2.52 9.75 -33.31
N VAL A 560 -2.78 8.44 -33.49
CA VAL A 560 -3.48 7.64 -32.48
C VAL A 560 -2.62 7.32 -31.23
N TRP A 561 -1.33 7.63 -31.25
CA TRP A 561 -0.45 7.51 -30.09
C TRP A 561 -0.46 8.82 -29.29
N LEU A 562 -1.14 8.82 -28.14
CA LEU A 562 -1.32 10.02 -27.32
C LEU A 562 -0.01 10.50 -26.66
N ARG A 563 0.66 9.59 -25.94
CA ARG A 563 1.90 9.88 -25.21
C ARG A 563 3.07 9.80 -26.17
N HIS A 564 3.84 10.88 -26.27
CA HIS A 564 4.98 11.02 -27.15
C HIS A 564 5.98 12.03 -26.56
N THR A 565 7.16 12.10 -27.13
CA THR A 565 8.17 13.10 -26.73
C THR A 565 8.20 14.21 -27.76
N VAL A 566 8.29 15.46 -27.29
CA VAL A 566 8.47 16.65 -28.12
C VAL A 566 9.83 17.27 -27.81
N GLU A 567 10.63 17.55 -28.83
CA GLU A 567 11.88 18.32 -28.69
C GLU A 567 11.59 19.82 -28.80
N ARG A 568 12.02 20.61 -27.81
CA ARG A 568 12.04 22.08 -27.86
C ARG A 568 13.33 22.59 -27.21
N ASP A 569 14.00 23.53 -27.87
CA ASP A 569 15.24 24.14 -27.35
C ASP A 569 16.30 23.11 -26.89
N SER A 570 16.44 22.01 -27.64
CA SER A 570 17.32 20.86 -27.33
C SER A 570 16.96 20.09 -26.03
N GLU A 571 15.78 20.33 -25.46
CA GLU A 571 15.20 19.56 -24.36
C GLU A 571 14.05 18.66 -24.83
N MET A 572 13.93 17.48 -24.21
CA MET A 572 12.95 16.45 -24.55
C MET A 572 11.80 16.42 -23.53
N PHE A 573 10.61 16.81 -23.96
CA PHE A 573 9.42 16.89 -23.12
C PHE A 573 8.51 15.67 -23.31
N ASP A 574 8.15 15.00 -22.22
CA ASP A 574 7.14 13.92 -22.25
C ASP A 574 5.73 14.51 -22.25
N CYS A 575 5.02 14.32 -23.35
CA CYS A 575 3.76 15.01 -23.63
C CYS A 575 2.61 14.05 -23.87
N ILE A 576 1.40 14.51 -23.56
CA ILE A 576 0.16 13.88 -24.04
C ILE A 576 -0.56 14.89 -24.89
N SER A 577 -0.82 14.53 -26.14
CA SER A 577 -1.67 15.35 -27.02
C SER A 577 -2.72 14.49 -27.71
N CYS A 578 -3.98 14.80 -27.42
CA CYS A 578 -5.16 14.05 -27.82
C CYS A 578 -5.67 14.53 -29.19
N PRO A 579 -5.69 13.67 -30.22
CA PRO A 579 -6.16 14.05 -31.54
C PRO A 579 -7.69 14.13 -31.63
N LYS A 580 -8.44 13.75 -30.58
CA LYS A 580 -9.90 13.81 -30.56
C LYS A 580 -10.44 15.13 -30.00
N CYS A 581 -9.86 15.60 -28.89
CA CYS A 581 -10.33 16.80 -28.18
C CYS A 581 -9.29 17.92 -28.09
N HIS A 582 -8.14 17.77 -28.75
CA HIS A 582 -7.01 18.71 -28.73
C HIS A 582 -6.38 18.97 -27.36
N PHE A 583 -6.74 18.22 -26.31
CA PHE A 583 -6.04 18.28 -25.02
C PHE A 583 -4.55 18.07 -25.24
N SER A 584 -3.71 19.00 -24.77
CA SER A 584 -2.25 18.91 -24.83
C SER A 584 -1.64 19.33 -23.51
N THR A 585 -0.72 18.55 -22.97
CA THR A 585 0.04 18.91 -21.75
C THR A 585 0.96 20.11 -21.96
N MET A 586 1.26 20.45 -23.21
CA MET A 586 2.05 21.63 -23.59
C MET A 586 1.23 22.93 -23.57
N SER A 587 -0.10 22.83 -23.49
CA SER A 587 -0.96 24.02 -23.37
C SER A 587 -0.91 24.57 -21.95
N LEU A 588 -0.82 25.90 -21.83
CA LEU A 588 -0.92 26.62 -20.55
C LEU A 588 -2.26 26.37 -19.82
N LYS A 589 -3.28 25.83 -20.52
CA LYS A 589 -4.58 25.45 -19.94
C LYS A 589 -4.58 24.08 -19.26
N ALA A 590 -3.62 23.20 -19.53
CA ALA A 590 -3.54 21.85 -18.94
C ALA A 590 -2.93 21.82 -17.52
N ARG A 591 -3.05 22.92 -16.75
CA ARG A 591 -2.21 23.27 -15.58
C ARG A 591 -1.98 22.17 -14.53
N LYS A 592 -2.88 21.19 -14.39
CA LYS A 592 -2.76 20.14 -13.37
C LYS A 592 -2.10 18.85 -13.88
N ILE A 593 -2.21 18.50 -15.16
CA ILE A 593 -1.61 17.27 -15.72
C ILE A 593 -0.55 17.69 -16.73
N LYS A 594 0.72 17.60 -16.32
CA LYS A 594 1.84 18.20 -17.05
C LYS A 594 2.64 17.22 -17.93
N ASP A 595 2.53 15.93 -17.67
CA ASP A 595 3.32 14.89 -18.37
C ASP A 595 2.59 13.53 -18.33
N GLY A 596 3.21 12.51 -18.92
CA GLY A 596 2.63 11.18 -19.00
C GLY A 596 2.59 10.41 -17.67
N ASP A 597 3.49 10.70 -16.74
CA ASP A 597 3.53 10.08 -15.40
C ASP A 597 2.44 10.69 -14.50
N ALA A 598 2.23 12.00 -14.59
CA ALA A 598 1.10 12.70 -13.98
C ALA A 598 -0.25 12.16 -14.46
N ASN A 599 -0.38 11.89 -15.77
CA ASN A 599 -1.59 11.29 -16.32
C ASN A 599 -1.78 9.83 -15.86
N GLY A 600 -0.70 9.07 -15.74
CA GLY A 600 -0.72 7.73 -15.18
C GLY A 600 -1.28 7.73 -13.75
N ALA A 601 -0.73 8.57 -12.86
CA ALA A 601 -1.18 8.70 -11.48
C ALA A 601 -2.64 9.16 -11.39
N TYR A 602 -3.04 10.13 -12.23
CA TYR A 602 -4.42 10.60 -12.34
C TYR A 602 -5.39 9.48 -12.74
N ASN A 603 -5.07 8.69 -13.77
CA ASN A 603 -5.95 7.62 -14.22
C ASN A 603 -5.95 6.41 -13.27
N ILE A 604 -4.87 6.15 -12.53
CA ILE A 604 -4.87 5.19 -11.41
C ILE A 604 -5.82 5.66 -10.31
N ALA A 605 -5.78 6.96 -9.95
CA ALA A 605 -6.72 7.51 -8.98
C ALA A 605 -8.18 7.40 -9.46
N ARG A 606 -8.45 7.65 -10.76
CA ARG A 606 -9.79 7.45 -11.35
C ARG A 606 -10.26 6.00 -11.27
N ARG A 607 -9.38 5.03 -11.53
CA ARG A 607 -9.69 3.61 -11.32
C ARG A 607 -9.95 3.30 -9.86
N GLY A 608 -9.23 3.93 -8.93
CA GLY A 608 -9.54 3.87 -7.50
C GLY A 608 -10.93 4.44 -7.19
N LEU A 609 -11.34 5.54 -7.81
CA LEU A 609 -12.70 6.07 -7.68
C LEU A 609 -13.75 5.07 -8.19
N MET A 610 -13.50 4.38 -9.31
CA MET A 610 -14.40 3.31 -9.77
C MET A 610 -14.50 2.16 -8.76
N ILE A 611 -13.40 1.83 -8.06
CA ILE A 611 -13.43 0.83 -6.98
C ILE A 611 -14.29 1.34 -5.82
N TYR A 612 -14.16 2.61 -5.44
CA TYR A 612 -15.01 3.26 -4.44
C TYR A 612 -16.49 3.19 -4.83
N GLU A 613 -16.84 3.55 -6.05
CA GLU A 613 -18.21 3.48 -6.59
C GLU A 613 -18.75 2.04 -6.61
N LYS A 614 -17.91 1.07 -7.00
CA LYS A 614 -18.26 -0.36 -6.94
C LYS A 614 -18.56 -0.81 -5.53
N ILE A 615 -17.69 -0.48 -4.57
CA ILE A 615 -17.88 -0.86 -3.17
C ILE A 615 -19.22 -0.33 -2.68
N ARG A 616 -19.58 0.92 -3.02
CA ARG A 616 -20.85 1.58 -2.65
C ARG A 616 -22.08 1.09 -3.41
N SER A 617 -21.91 0.36 -4.51
CA SER A 617 -23.04 -0.19 -5.26
C SER A 617 -23.91 -1.11 -4.40
N GLU A 618 -25.22 -1.09 -4.64
CA GLU A 618 -26.17 -1.97 -3.94
C GLU A 618 -25.83 -3.46 -4.10
N GLN A 619 -25.22 -3.84 -5.21
CA GLN A 619 -24.74 -5.21 -5.45
C GLN A 619 -23.66 -5.62 -4.44
N LEU A 620 -22.63 -4.81 -4.26
CA LEU A 620 -21.55 -5.13 -3.31
C LEU A 620 -21.95 -4.87 -1.86
N LYS A 621 -22.86 -3.93 -1.60
CA LYS A 621 -23.47 -3.72 -0.28
C LYS A 621 -24.17 -4.98 0.22
N LYS A 622 -25.01 -5.62 -0.62
CA LYS A 622 -25.65 -6.89 -0.30
C LYS A 622 -24.64 -8.00 -0.04
N LYS A 623 -23.60 -8.08 -0.87
CA LYS A 623 -22.54 -9.09 -0.73
C LYS A 623 -21.71 -8.90 0.55
N MET A 624 -21.46 -7.67 0.97
CA MET A 624 -20.72 -7.35 2.19
C MET A 624 -21.39 -7.92 3.45
N ASN A 625 -22.73 -8.02 3.45
CA ASN A 625 -23.51 -8.60 4.55
C ASN A 625 -23.53 -10.13 4.55
N THR A 626 -22.97 -10.78 3.53
CA THR A 626 -22.86 -12.25 3.48
C THR A 626 -21.62 -12.75 4.24
N LYS A 627 -21.56 -14.06 4.50
CA LYS A 627 -20.40 -14.70 5.12
C LYS A 627 -19.12 -14.55 4.28
N ASP A 628 -19.26 -14.57 2.96
CA ASP A 628 -18.13 -14.51 2.02
C ASP A 628 -17.60 -13.09 1.79
N GLY A 629 -18.44 -12.08 2.03
CA GLY A 629 -18.09 -10.67 1.85
C GLY A 629 -17.71 -10.29 0.41
N ILE A 630 -17.10 -9.12 0.25
CA ILE A 630 -16.57 -8.67 -1.04
C ILE A 630 -15.23 -9.36 -1.29
N ALA A 631 -15.13 -10.12 -2.39
CA ALA A 631 -13.93 -10.83 -2.79
C ALA A 631 -13.03 -9.94 -3.68
N SER A 632 -11.74 -10.26 -3.72
CA SER A 632 -10.73 -9.56 -4.54
C SER A 632 -11.16 -9.36 -6.00
N LYS A 633 -11.80 -10.38 -6.61
CA LYS A 633 -12.25 -10.33 -8.02
C LYS A 633 -13.37 -9.31 -8.26
N ASP A 634 -14.17 -9.00 -7.25
CA ASP A 634 -15.29 -8.07 -7.37
C ASP A 634 -14.80 -6.61 -7.50
N LEU A 635 -13.61 -6.33 -6.96
CA LEU A 635 -12.96 -5.01 -7.01
C LEU A 635 -12.19 -4.77 -8.32
N LYS A 636 -12.03 -5.79 -9.17
CA LYS A 636 -11.27 -5.68 -10.42
C LYS A 636 -12.00 -4.75 -11.40
N ILE A 637 -11.29 -3.75 -11.91
CA ILE A 637 -11.79 -2.90 -13.01
C ILE A 637 -11.35 -3.50 -14.34
N ASN A 638 -12.28 -4.05 -15.10
CA ASN A 638 -11.97 -4.59 -16.42
C ASN A 638 -11.87 -3.46 -17.48
N LEU A 639 -11.38 -3.80 -18.67
CA LEU A 639 -11.16 -2.80 -19.72
C LEU A 639 -12.46 -2.19 -20.24
N LYS A 640 -13.55 -2.96 -20.26
CA LYS A 640 -14.87 -2.48 -20.68
C LYS A 640 -15.40 -1.43 -19.70
N GLU A 641 -15.35 -1.70 -18.41
CA GLU A 641 -15.76 -0.74 -17.37
C GLU A 641 -14.95 0.55 -17.44
N TRP A 642 -13.62 0.44 -17.61
CA TRP A 642 -12.75 1.61 -17.79
C TRP A 642 -13.14 2.43 -19.04
N ASP A 643 -13.42 1.74 -20.13
CA ASP A 643 -13.83 2.33 -21.38
C ASP A 643 -15.18 3.03 -21.30
N GLU A 644 -16.17 2.43 -20.63
CA GLU A 644 -17.49 3.02 -20.38
C GLU A 644 -17.37 4.28 -19.52
N GLU A 645 -16.61 4.20 -18.42
CA GLU A 645 -16.42 5.32 -17.49
C GLU A 645 -15.71 6.49 -18.16
N THR A 646 -14.67 6.20 -18.95
CA THR A 646 -13.94 7.25 -19.68
C THR A 646 -14.78 7.89 -20.79
N TYR A 647 -15.74 7.17 -21.37
CA TYR A 647 -16.66 7.71 -22.39
C TYR A 647 -17.81 8.52 -21.81
N LYS A 648 -18.39 8.13 -20.66
CA LYS A 648 -19.46 8.90 -20.00
C LYS A 648 -19.04 10.34 -19.73
N GLN A 649 -17.74 10.57 -19.55
CA GLN A 649 -17.16 11.89 -19.30
C GLN A 649 -17.12 12.80 -20.54
N TRP A 650 -17.28 12.24 -21.74
CA TRP A 650 -17.37 13.02 -22.97
C TRP A 650 -18.78 13.56 -23.23
N ASP A 651 -19.80 12.87 -22.71
CA ASP A 651 -21.20 13.11 -23.05
C ASP A 651 -21.89 13.96 -21.97
N LYS A 652 -21.55 15.26 -21.96
CA LYS A 652 -22.32 16.38 -21.39
C LYS A 652 -21.64 17.72 -21.75
N MET A 653 -22.19 18.40 -22.76
CA MET A 653 -22.18 19.86 -22.96
C MET A 653 -21.01 20.64 -23.60
N ASP A 654 -19.97 20.06 -24.21
CA ASP A 654 -18.78 20.88 -24.57
C ASP A 654 -18.44 21.12 -26.06
N TRP A 655 -19.25 20.71 -27.03
CA TRP A 655 -19.00 21.09 -28.44
C TRP A 655 -19.86 22.23 -28.98
N GLU A 656 -21.13 22.35 -28.56
CA GLU A 656 -22.02 23.41 -29.08
C GLU A 656 -21.91 24.73 -28.30
N VAL A 657 -21.41 24.71 -27.06
CA VAL A 657 -21.35 25.90 -26.19
C VAL A 657 -19.94 26.49 -26.12
N SER A 658 -18.89 25.70 -26.37
CA SER A 658 -17.54 26.25 -26.47
C SER A 658 -17.33 26.82 -27.87
N GLY A 659 -17.46 28.15 -28.00
CA GLY A 659 -17.06 28.93 -29.17
C GLY A 659 -15.56 28.87 -29.42
N ASN A 660 -15.02 27.67 -29.56
CA ASN A 660 -13.60 27.37 -29.60
C ASN A 660 -13.10 27.57 -31.04
N ILE A 661 -12.91 28.84 -31.42
CA ILE A 661 -12.42 29.24 -32.75
C ILE A 661 -11.04 28.65 -33.06
N ARG A 662 -10.27 28.27 -32.06
CA ARG A 662 -9.16 27.31 -32.11
C ARG A 662 -9.16 26.64 -30.74
N GLY A 663 -9.08 25.32 -30.65
CA GLY A 663 -8.88 24.61 -29.38
C GLY A 663 -7.51 24.91 -28.77
N LEU A 664 -7.29 26.18 -28.41
CA LEU A 664 -6.11 26.78 -27.77
C LEU A 664 -6.56 27.58 -26.57
#